data_AF-A0A1J4L271-F1
#
_entry.id   AF-A0A1J4L271-F1
#
_cell.length_a   1.000
_cell.length_b   1.000
_cell.length_c   1.000
_cell.angle_alpha   90.00
_cell.angle_beta   90.00
_cell.angle_gamma   90.00
#
_symmetry.space_group_name_H-M   'P 1'
#
loop_
_entity.id
_entity.type
_entity.pdbx_description
1 polymer ?
#
loop_
_entity_poly.entity_id
_entity_poly.type
_entity_poly.pdbx_seq_one_letter_code
_entity_poly.pdbx_strand_id
1 'polypeptide(L)'
;MEIREQIESDLRAVASSPLPANVKKAMDQVIFRLRTQTSPVEIIEVNDPFVFLFEEITKDKKLINESIAILSTIRTLLEIGAIDGRACTKIFSIIDSLLQSAPESFMLKVLQISLASFTSPSANLEPRITATKWIFQMTGNIQSQTIPHVATAMSYQLLDVAFDKAMGNSGNAKKMITPQNSLSPDFDNTAELLINQNGEQASDNDGSQGNQSETELESTKIADPNDWSITFIFTLMTDILLFITNSEPKMFKKTFTKANNFPLLLLKYILDKHFTFLSYFQPQFKTNIELLFKFVTNQTDPTKFSMFIPHLVVNLTPNDPQRIMPLFSKVVSLVDSYPYLLNAIATTISCCPSLQFTTIPTDELLKLGSFSSKFFTTNFKGILSDPIIIYGSNRPGLASYDPFDQGINKILVSSVVILYQEILQCAHNTERFIAVFNLFDGVWQRVIQATQDPITLGTSLKIARTCVRYSIRQKQIDPAQRIFSTLCGFAVPTSAAFSLVAKGVIALHSITRLLQQMKAQIYMFWPLIFETISLCHHTAAHKRSAADTQALKLIQPSLLSFSTEINDELFTKLFGVIKKLSEEEYKTFIERKGTVPNFWPFKTLAYIFGLNITRVSEIEDSFFDHLGYLLQCDSPEYRTQATNSLFEISKNVVNSQNSTQKCRQRIFDYIFQAANSNHRDVSVAAFNGLLPFLAGGTAMNIGDGWPMVLTILKVVWATPFPENIQNGFRVLTFICSDCLMYLKVTDLEVCLSTISAYIMQMEDINIALGTIGLLWNVGSSLSTDNNDCWRALFKTLQNNFADKRQNIRESSLQTFFSLVNTFFGQFSSELRLHVLENVISPLVMVIAKNDSPLLAIQGVTQCLRSLGDYQGIIDKLINGIESISMKTESGIKAGEATRCYIPLFFFDDPNISKKVTLSFKRTVAVYVSNPKKSDLQGAVSVVTDVFPKIADKIDDDEFEDWLKIIEYFCTFQVDKPFLHVSTHAAMNVQNNLPSLKESRIIELIKLDTNLIEYGCQPLTAKCFETLATLYVKMLDEKGRANCLIQILPLLQKMLNTQECMECFKLILDSKLSLDIILSDRKTVCRLVEIGRRMPIFRQTIVKLMSEKMNLIQPDVFPIFLSLGRESPILFQFYFEKFCSKDSNDPQFFQLTKETVKKAIEAVTNLLIGEEKALGSVLRKQQYQGIIDFFIGLKDLETEPKLYNDKKVKGTKGHLLFLLQSIIKLSETKSTELRSVIQEILQIVTL
;
A
#
# COMPACT_ATOMS: atom_id res chain seq x y z
N MET A 1 -39.48 -42.78 29.03
CA MET A 1 -40.74 -42.16 29.47
C MET A 1 -41.55 -41.73 28.24
N GLU A 2 -40.94 -40.99 27.31
CA GLU A 2 -41.57 -40.56 26.03
C GLU A 2 -42.26 -41.65 25.19
N ILE A 3 -41.70 -42.87 25.08
CA ILE A 3 -42.28 -43.93 24.23
C ILE A 3 -43.55 -44.54 24.85
N ARG A 4 -43.66 -44.61 26.19
CA ARG A 4 -44.89 -45.10 26.86
C ARG A 4 -46.02 -44.10 26.70
N GLU A 5 -45.71 -42.80 26.78
CA GLU A 5 -46.67 -41.73 26.53
C GLU A 5 -47.13 -41.71 25.07
N GLN A 6 -46.23 -42.00 24.13
CA GLN A 6 -46.59 -42.14 22.72
C GLN A 6 -47.52 -43.33 22.46
N ILE A 7 -47.19 -44.52 22.98
CA ILE A 7 -48.03 -45.73 22.83
C ILE A 7 -49.38 -45.54 23.51
N GLU A 8 -49.40 -44.89 24.67
CA GLU A 8 -50.65 -44.55 25.35
C GLU A 8 -51.48 -43.55 24.54
N SER A 9 -50.86 -42.52 23.98
CA SER A 9 -51.52 -41.54 23.10
C SER A 9 -52.14 -42.21 21.88
N ASP A 10 -51.40 -43.10 21.22
CA ASP A 10 -51.86 -43.84 20.05
C ASP A 10 -53.05 -44.75 20.40
N LEU A 11 -52.99 -45.46 21.53
CA LEU A 11 -54.10 -46.31 22.00
C LEU A 11 -55.33 -45.49 22.43
N ARG A 12 -55.15 -44.31 23.04
CA ARG A 12 -56.25 -43.39 23.37
C ARG A 12 -56.91 -42.81 22.12
N ALA A 13 -56.13 -42.52 21.08
CA ALA A 13 -56.67 -42.07 19.80
C ALA A 13 -57.58 -43.14 19.18
N VAL A 14 -57.17 -44.42 19.24
CA VAL A 14 -58.04 -45.55 18.83
C VAL A 14 -59.25 -45.69 19.76
N ALA A 15 -59.10 -45.49 21.07
CA ALA A 15 -60.21 -45.57 22.04
C ALA A 15 -61.29 -44.49 21.87
N SER A 16 -61.00 -43.41 21.13
CA SER A 16 -61.97 -42.35 20.82
C SER A 16 -62.97 -42.72 19.71
N SER A 17 -62.72 -43.81 18.97
CA SER A 17 -63.63 -44.32 17.95
C SER A 17 -64.75 -45.20 18.56
N PRO A 18 -65.89 -45.42 17.87
CA PRO A 18 -66.98 -46.23 18.40
C PRO A 18 -66.63 -47.73 18.40
N LEU A 19 -66.06 -48.20 19.51
CA LEU A 19 -65.59 -49.58 19.69
C LEU A 19 -66.61 -50.49 20.41
N PRO A 20 -66.66 -51.80 20.08
CA PRO A 20 -67.43 -52.78 20.84
C PRO A 20 -67.02 -52.82 22.33
N ALA A 21 -67.98 -53.08 23.22
CA ALA A 21 -67.75 -53.05 24.67
C ALA A 21 -66.60 -53.97 25.15
N ASN A 22 -66.43 -55.12 24.51
CA ASN A 22 -65.37 -56.10 24.82
C ASN A 22 -63.98 -55.54 24.47
N VAL A 23 -63.85 -54.90 23.31
CA VAL A 23 -62.61 -54.26 22.83
C VAL A 23 -62.27 -53.05 23.70
N LYS A 24 -63.27 -52.23 24.05
CA LYS A 24 -63.07 -51.07 24.93
C LYS A 24 -62.57 -51.48 26.31
N LYS A 25 -63.15 -52.54 26.89
CA LYS A 25 -62.71 -53.12 28.17
C LYS A 25 -61.28 -53.68 28.10
N ALA A 26 -60.91 -54.37 27.02
CA ALA A 26 -59.55 -54.85 26.81
C ALA A 26 -58.55 -53.70 26.63
N MET A 27 -58.94 -52.63 25.93
CA MET A 27 -58.10 -51.45 25.70
C MET A 27 -57.87 -50.66 26.99
N ASP A 28 -58.92 -50.45 27.81
CA ASP A 28 -58.80 -49.79 29.10
C ASP A 28 -57.90 -50.59 30.07
N GLN A 29 -57.93 -51.93 30.01
CA GLN A 29 -57.03 -52.80 30.76
C GLN A 29 -55.56 -52.64 30.33
N VAL A 30 -55.29 -52.53 29.03
CA VAL A 30 -53.94 -52.28 28.50
C VAL A 30 -53.44 -50.89 28.88
N ILE A 31 -54.28 -49.85 28.75
CA ILE A 31 -53.94 -48.47 29.14
C ILE A 31 -53.70 -48.37 30.64
N PHE A 32 -54.53 -49.03 31.46
CA PHE A 32 -54.33 -49.07 32.91
C PHE A 32 -53.01 -49.76 33.29
N ARG A 33 -52.66 -50.87 32.63
CA ARG A 33 -51.37 -51.54 32.83
C ARG A 33 -50.19 -50.63 32.46
N LEU A 34 -50.28 -49.90 31.35
CA LEU A 34 -49.24 -48.97 30.89
C LEU A 34 -49.01 -47.80 31.87
N ARG A 35 -50.05 -47.35 32.59
CA ARG A 35 -49.96 -46.29 33.62
C ARG A 35 -49.41 -46.77 34.97
N THR A 36 -49.63 -48.03 35.31
CA THR A 36 -49.37 -48.55 36.67
C THR A 36 -48.03 -49.26 36.80
N GLN A 37 -47.46 -49.80 35.72
CA GLN A 37 -46.15 -50.46 35.76
C GLN A 37 -44.98 -49.48 35.64
N THR A 38 -44.01 -49.58 36.54
CA THR A 38 -42.73 -48.83 36.49
C THR A 38 -41.66 -49.54 35.64
N SER A 39 -41.71 -50.87 35.50
CA SER A 39 -40.78 -51.70 34.69
C SER A 39 -40.95 -51.57 33.17
N PRO A 40 -39.91 -51.78 32.34
CA PRO A 40 -40.01 -51.76 30.86
C PRO A 40 -41.17 -52.65 30.35
N VAL A 41 -41.84 -52.19 29.29
CA VAL A 41 -42.99 -52.91 28.72
C VAL A 41 -42.44 -54.13 27.97
N GLU A 42 -42.66 -55.33 28.50
CA GLU A 42 -42.27 -56.60 27.86
C GLU A 42 -43.51 -57.46 27.62
N ILE A 43 -43.71 -57.86 26.36
CA ILE A 43 -44.84 -58.65 25.86
C ILE A 43 -44.26 -59.95 25.28
N ILE A 44 -44.16 -60.99 26.12
CA ILE A 44 -43.48 -62.26 25.79
C ILE A 44 -44.46 -63.44 25.73
N GLU A 45 -45.46 -63.44 26.62
CA GLU A 45 -46.45 -64.50 26.80
C GLU A 45 -47.67 -64.31 25.88
N VAL A 46 -48.29 -65.43 25.45
CA VAL A 46 -49.46 -65.42 24.55
C VAL A 46 -50.70 -64.82 25.23
N ASN A 47 -50.80 -64.95 26.56
CA ASN A 47 -51.93 -64.48 27.35
C ASN A 47 -51.82 -62.99 27.74
N ASP A 48 -50.89 -62.24 27.14
CA ASP A 48 -50.71 -60.83 27.43
C ASP A 48 -51.94 -60.01 26.98
N PRO A 49 -52.47 -59.10 27.83
CA PRO A 49 -53.57 -58.19 27.49
C PRO A 49 -53.44 -57.47 26.14
N PHE A 50 -52.21 -57.12 25.72
CA PHE A 50 -51.98 -56.48 24.43
C PHE A 50 -52.18 -57.44 23.25
N VAL A 51 -51.75 -58.70 23.38
CA VAL A 51 -51.96 -59.75 22.36
C VAL A 51 -53.44 -60.07 22.24
N PHE A 52 -54.14 -60.16 23.38
CA PHE A 52 -55.59 -60.35 23.41
C PHE A 52 -56.35 -59.18 22.77
N LEU A 53 -55.95 -57.94 23.03
CA LEU A 53 -56.53 -56.75 22.38
C LEU A 53 -56.38 -56.80 20.85
N PHE A 54 -55.20 -57.18 20.35
CA PHE A 54 -54.96 -57.31 18.92
C PHE A 54 -55.78 -58.45 18.30
N GLU A 55 -55.91 -59.59 18.98
CA GLU A 55 -56.74 -60.72 18.54
C GLU A 55 -58.24 -60.36 18.52
N GLU A 56 -58.74 -59.58 19.48
CA GLU A 56 -60.15 -59.14 19.50
C GLU A 56 -60.47 -58.10 18.43
N ILE A 57 -59.58 -57.13 18.19
CA ILE A 57 -59.79 -56.09 17.16
C ILE A 57 -59.76 -56.68 15.75
N THR A 58 -58.91 -57.69 15.52
CA THR A 58 -58.76 -58.33 14.20
C THR A 58 -59.86 -59.32 13.86
N LYS A 59 -60.74 -59.69 14.80
CA LYS A 59 -61.93 -60.53 14.55
C LYS A 59 -63.01 -59.81 13.75
N ASP A 60 -63.16 -58.49 13.93
CA ASP A 60 -64.17 -57.70 13.21
C ASP A 60 -63.54 -56.97 12.02
N LYS A 61 -63.92 -57.38 10.80
CA LYS A 61 -63.45 -56.77 9.55
C LYS A 61 -63.81 -55.28 9.43
N LYS A 62 -64.80 -54.79 10.19
CA LYS A 62 -65.18 -53.37 10.19
C LYS A 62 -64.17 -52.47 10.92
N LEU A 63 -63.29 -53.03 11.75
CA LEU A 63 -62.27 -52.31 12.53
C LEU A 63 -60.88 -52.34 11.86
N ILE A 64 -60.83 -52.40 10.54
CA ILE A 64 -59.56 -52.55 9.80
C ILE A 64 -58.66 -51.32 9.90
N ASN A 65 -59.24 -50.12 10.05
CA ASN A 65 -58.49 -48.88 10.21
C ASN A 65 -57.86 -48.79 11.61
N GLU A 66 -58.58 -49.23 12.63
CA GLU A 66 -58.09 -49.39 14.00
C GLU A 66 -57.00 -50.48 14.07
N SER A 67 -57.16 -51.56 13.30
CA SER A 67 -56.10 -52.58 13.14
C SER A 67 -54.82 -51.99 12.53
N ILE A 68 -54.93 -51.12 11.51
CA ILE A 68 -53.77 -50.43 10.90
C ILE A 68 -53.09 -49.47 11.89
N ALA A 69 -53.86 -48.78 12.73
CA ALA A 69 -53.32 -47.94 13.80
C ALA A 69 -52.52 -48.79 14.81
N ILE A 70 -53.06 -49.94 15.23
CA ILE A 70 -52.37 -50.86 16.16
C ILE A 70 -51.15 -51.52 15.52
N LEU A 71 -51.16 -51.82 14.22
CA LEU A 71 -49.98 -52.28 13.49
C LEU A 71 -48.83 -51.24 13.54
N SER A 72 -49.16 -49.95 13.59
CA SER A 72 -48.15 -48.89 13.80
C SER A 72 -47.56 -48.95 15.20
N THR A 73 -48.38 -49.21 16.22
CA THR A 73 -47.91 -49.44 17.59
C THR A 73 -47.07 -50.71 17.70
N ILE A 74 -47.46 -51.81 17.05
CA ILE A 74 -46.70 -53.07 16.99
C ILE A 74 -45.33 -52.84 16.34
N ARG A 75 -45.25 -52.05 15.27
CA ARG A 75 -43.97 -51.68 14.66
C ARG A 75 -43.05 -51.00 15.66
N THR A 76 -43.54 -49.97 16.36
CA THR A 76 -42.75 -49.25 17.38
C THR A 76 -42.30 -50.17 18.52
N LEU A 77 -43.19 -51.06 18.97
CA LEU A 77 -42.89 -52.04 20.02
C LEU A 77 -41.84 -53.09 19.58
N LEU A 78 -41.82 -53.48 18.31
CA LEU A 78 -40.79 -54.37 17.75
C LEU A 78 -39.42 -53.67 17.62
N GLU A 79 -39.39 -52.41 17.17
CA GLU A 79 -38.15 -51.64 17.00
C GLU A 79 -37.40 -51.44 18.33
N ILE A 80 -38.14 -51.30 19.44
CA ILE A 80 -37.58 -51.14 20.79
C ILE A 80 -37.32 -52.46 21.52
N GLY A 81 -37.70 -53.60 20.95
CA GLY A 81 -37.53 -54.92 21.57
C GLY A 81 -38.53 -55.26 22.66
N ALA A 82 -39.69 -54.60 22.72
CA ALA A 82 -40.72 -54.83 23.72
C ALA A 82 -41.61 -56.06 23.43
N ILE A 83 -41.64 -56.54 22.19
CA ILE A 83 -42.37 -57.77 21.78
C ILE A 83 -41.35 -58.83 21.40
N ASP A 84 -41.37 -59.98 22.08
CA ASP A 84 -40.50 -61.13 21.76
C ASP A 84 -41.19 -62.47 22.10
N GLY A 85 -40.54 -63.59 21.82
CA GLY A 85 -40.99 -64.93 22.22
C GLY A 85 -42.31 -65.37 21.57
N ARG A 86 -43.13 -66.11 22.33
CA ARG A 86 -44.37 -66.75 21.82
C ARG A 86 -45.48 -65.72 21.50
N ALA A 87 -45.43 -64.55 22.10
CA ALA A 87 -46.32 -63.44 21.76
C ALA A 87 -46.07 -62.94 20.33
N CYS A 88 -44.80 -62.77 19.93
CA CYS A 88 -44.42 -62.34 18.59
C CYS A 88 -44.90 -63.33 17.52
N THR A 89 -44.70 -64.63 17.73
CA THR A 89 -45.14 -65.67 16.79
C THR A 89 -46.66 -65.73 16.66
N LYS A 90 -47.41 -65.55 17.76
CA LYS A 90 -48.87 -65.47 17.72
C LYS A 90 -49.34 -64.22 16.96
N ILE A 91 -48.79 -63.03 17.22
CA ILE A 91 -49.11 -61.80 16.48
C ILE A 91 -48.85 -61.98 14.98
N PHE A 92 -47.70 -62.56 14.62
CA PHE A 92 -47.33 -62.78 13.21
C PHE A 92 -48.26 -63.80 12.55
N SER A 93 -48.69 -64.85 13.27
CA SER A 93 -49.68 -65.80 12.74
C SER A 93 -51.05 -65.17 12.47
N ILE A 94 -51.46 -64.20 13.30
CA ILE A 94 -52.69 -63.42 13.09
C ILE A 94 -52.55 -62.56 11.83
N ILE A 95 -51.43 -61.84 11.69
CA ILE A 95 -51.13 -61.03 10.50
C ILE A 95 -51.12 -61.89 9.23
N ASP A 96 -50.46 -63.05 9.26
CA ASP A 96 -50.36 -63.99 8.12
C ASP A 96 -51.75 -64.44 7.62
N SER A 97 -52.67 -64.74 8.54
CA SER A 97 -54.04 -65.13 8.19
C SER A 97 -54.86 -64.01 7.52
N LEU A 98 -54.52 -62.74 7.78
CA LEU A 98 -55.24 -61.57 7.27
C LEU A 98 -54.70 -61.09 5.91
N LEU A 99 -53.43 -61.37 5.60
CA LEU A 99 -52.73 -60.86 4.41
C LEU A 99 -53.42 -61.20 3.08
N GLN A 100 -54.06 -62.37 2.97
CA GLN A 100 -54.73 -62.79 1.73
C GLN A 100 -55.97 -61.95 1.38
N SER A 101 -56.55 -61.22 2.34
CA SER A 101 -57.81 -60.46 2.16
C SER A 101 -57.71 -58.99 2.56
N ALA A 102 -56.50 -58.50 2.82
CA ALA A 102 -56.25 -57.16 3.36
C ALA A 102 -56.11 -56.07 2.29
N PRO A 103 -56.46 -54.80 2.58
CA PRO A 103 -56.29 -53.67 1.68
C PRO A 103 -54.82 -53.25 1.53
N GLU A 104 -54.50 -52.48 0.47
CA GLU A 104 -53.14 -52.00 0.18
C GLU A 104 -52.50 -51.21 1.34
N SER A 105 -53.27 -50.40 2.07
CA SER A 105 -52.81 -49.66 3.25
C SER A 105 -52.33 -50.59 4.39
N PHE A 106 -52.98 -51.74 4.55
CA PHE A 106 -52.58 -52.75 5.51
C PHE A 106 -51.30 -53.48 5.05
N MET A 107 -51.22 -53.86 3.77
CA MET A 107 -50.04 -54.51 3.19
C MET A 107 -48.78 -53.64 3.29
N LEU A 108 -48.87 -52.34 3.01
CA LEU A 108 -47.76 -51.39 3.19
C LEU A 108 -47.29 -51.30 4.64
N LYS A 109 -48.23 -51.37 5.61
CA LYS A 109 -47.87 -51.38 7.04
C LYS A 109 -47.21 -52.69 7.46
N VAL A 110 -47.65 -53.82 6.92
CA VAL A 110 -47.01 -55.13 7.14
C VAL A 110 -45.59 -55.16 6.56
N LEU A 111 -45.34 -54.56 5.41
CA LEU A 111 -43.98 -54.40 4.87
C LEU A 111 -43.08 -53.59 5.83
N GLN A 112 -43.59 -52.52 6.45
CA GLN A 112 -42.85 -51.75 7.45
C GLN A 112 -42.58 -52.56 8.74
N ILE A 113 -43.53 -53.37 9.19
CA ILE A 113 -43.35 -54.31 10.31
C ILE A 113 -42.30 -55.35 9.97
N SER A 114 -42.28 -55.81 8.73
CA SER A 114 -41.30 -56.79 8.25
C SER A 114 -39.88 -56.23 8.36
N LEU A 115 -39.66 -54.97 7.97
CA LEU A 115 -38.37 -54.30 8.15
C LEU A 115 -38.03 -54.07 9.64
N ALA A 116 -39.01 -53.67 10.46
CA ALA A 116 -38.85 -53.51 11.90
C ALA A 116 -38.45 -54.82 12.62
N SER A 117 -38.91 -55.98 12.11
CA SER A 117 -38.49 -57.28 12.64
C SER A 117 -36.99 -57.52 12.47
N PHE A 118 -36.39 -57.01 11.39
CA PHE A 118 -34.95 -57.15 11.12
C PHE A 118 -34.11 -56.19 11.97
N THR A 119 -34.62 -54.99 12.25
CA THR A 119 -33.96 -54.01 13.12
C THR A 119 -34.10 -54.35 14.60
N SER A 120 -35.13 -55.13 15.00
CA SER A 120 -35.35 -55.56 16.39
C SER A 120 -34.12 -56.23 17.04
N PRO A 121 -33.96 -56.09 18.38
CA PRO A 121 -32.86 -56.71 19.13
C PRO A 121 -33.05 -58.21 19.40
N SER A 122 -34.18 -58.81 19.04
CA SER A 122 -34.46 -60.25 19.27
C SER A 122 -33.53 -61.15 18.44
N ALA A 123 -32.99 -62.20 19.06
CA ALA A 123 -32.16 -63.22 18.39
C ALA A 123 -32.96 -64.26 17.59
N ASN A 124 -34.31 -64.23 17.67
CA ASN A 124 -35.15 -65.24 17.04
C ASN A 124 -35.19 -65.09 15.51
N LEU A 125 -34.83 -66.17 14.80
CA LEU A 125 -34.80 -66.22 13.34
C LEU A 125 -36.19 -66.44 12.70
N GLU A 126 -37.09 -67.14 13.39
CA GLU A 126 -38.38 -67.59 12.84
C GLU A 126 -39.33 -66.44 12.44
N PRO A 127 -39.55 -65.38 13.26
CA PRO A 127 -40.38 -64.23 12.85
C PRO A 127 -39.80 -63.48 11.65
N ARG A 128 -38.47 -63.42 11.51
CA ARG A 128 -37.76 -62.77 10.41
C ARG A 128 -37.93 -63.52 9.10
N ILE A 129 -37.90 -64.86 9.15
CA ILE A 129 -38.19 -65.70 7.98
C ILE A 129 -39.64 -65.50 7.53
N THR A 130 -40.59 -65.47 8.46
CA THR A 130 -42.01 -65.22 8.15
C THR A 130 -42.23 -63.84 7.53
N ALA A 131 -41.62 -62.79 8.10
CA ALA A 131 -41.62 -61.45 7.53
C ALA A 131 -41.02 -61.41 6.11
N THR A 132 -39.93 -62.14 5.87
CA THR A 132 -39.29 -62.23 4.54
C THR A 132 -40.20 -62.94 3.53
N LYS A 133 -40.93 -63.98 3.94
CA LYS A 133 -41.92 -64.66 3.10
C LYS A 133 -43.02 -63.70 2.66
N TRP A 134 -43.51 -62.84 3.54
CA TRP A 134 -44.49 -61.81 3.18
C TRP A 134 -43.96 -60.86 2.11
N ILE A 135 -42.76 -60.31 2.30
CA ILE A 135 -42.14 -59.40 1.32
C ILE A 135 -42.01 -60.09 -0.04
N PHE A 136 -41.46 -61.31 -0.08
CA PHE A 136 -41.22 -62.01 -1.34
C PHE A 136 -42.51 -62.43 -2.04
N GLN A 137 -43.54 -62.87 -1.31
CA GLN A 137 -44.85 -63.15 -1.90
C GLN A 137 -45.49 -61.88 -2.48
N MET A 138 -45.31 -60.73 -1.84
CA MET A 138 -45.80 -59.43 -2.32
C MET A 138 -45.08 -58.94 -3.59
N THR A 139 -43.85 -59.39 -3.88
CA THR A 139 -43.18 -59.09 -5.17
C THR A 139 -43.88 -59.70 -6.38
N GLY A 140 -44.69 -60.74 -6.18
CA GLY A 140 -45.50 -61.38 -7.20
C GLY A 140 -46.96 -60.90 -7.25
N ASN A 141 -47.33 -59.88 -6.47
CA ASN A 141 -48.71 -59.40 -6.41
C ASN A 141 -49.06 -58.61 -7.69
N ILE A 142 -49.98 -59.15 -8.50
CA ILE A 142 -50.39 -58.59 -9.79
C ILE A 142 -51.48 -57.51 -9.61
N GLN A 143 -52.05 -57.36 -8.41
CA GLN A 143 -53.22 -56.51 -8.16
C GLN A 143 -52.89 -55.01 -7.92
N SER A 144 -51.62 -54.66 -7.63
CA SER A 144 -51.17 -53.26 -7.46
C SER A 144 -49.86 -53.05 -8.21
N GLN A 145 -49.68 -51.88 -8.84
CA GLN A 145 -48.43 -51.50 -9.49
C GLN A 145 -47.35 -51.08 -8.50
N THR A 146 -47.73 -50.57 -7.32
CA THR A 146 -46.81 -49.98 -6.34
C THR A 146 -46.18 -51.03 -5.43
N ILE A 147 -46.99 -52.00 -4.99
CA ILE A 147 -46.57 -53.03 -4.01
C ILE A 147 -45.35 -53.84 -4.48
N PRO A 148 -45.27 -54.33 -5.74
CA PRO A 148 -44.11 -55.10 -6.19
C PRO A 148 -42.79 -54.31 -6.20
N HIS A 149 -42.83 -53.03 -6.60
CA HIS A 149 -41.65 -52.17 -6.59
C HIS A 149 -41.16 -51.88 -5.17
N VAL A 150 -42.08 -51.55 -4.25
CA VAL A 150 -41.76 -51.32 -2.83
C VAL A 150 -41.26 -52.59 -2.18
N ALA A 151 -41.89 -53.75 -2.43
CA ALA A 151 -41.43 -55.04 -1.91
C ALA A 151 -40.05 -55.43 -2.45
N THR A 152 -39.75 -55.14 -3.72
CA THR A 152 -38.42 -55.38 -4.32
C THR A 152 -37.35 -54.50 -3.65
N ALA A 153 -37.61 -53.20 -3.50
CA ALA A 153 -36.69 -52.28 -2.81
C ALA A 153 -36.48 -52.69 -1.33
N MET A 154 -37.55 -53.07 -0.63
CA MET A 154 -37.47 -53.53 0.76
C MET A 154 -36.75 -54.87 0.90
N SER A 155 -36.77 -55.73 -0.12
CA SER A 155 -35.98 -56.96 -0.15
C SER A 155 -34.48 -56.68 -0.16
N TYR A 156 -34.04 -55.70 -0.96
CA TYR A 156 -32.64 -55.25 -0.96
C TYR A 156 -32.27 -54.56 0.35
N GLN A 157 -33.15 -53.71 0.90
CA GLN A 157 -32.93 -53.04 2.18
C GLN A 157 -32.83 -54.03 3.35
N LEU A 158 -33.66 -55.08 3.34
CA LEU A 158 -33.62 -56.15 4.34
C LEU A 158 -32.29 -56.91 4.29
N LEU A 159 -31.80 -57.21 3.09
CA LEU A 159 -30.47 -57.80 2.90
C LEU A 159 -29.37 -56.88 3.43
N ASP A 160 -29.41 -55.59 3.10
CA ASP A 160 -28.44 -54.62 3.62
C ASP A 160 -28.44 -54.59 5.16
N VAL A 161 -29.62 -54.57 5.80
CA VAL A 161 -29.73 -54.61 7.27
C VAL A 161 -29.20 -55.93 7.85
N ALA A 162 -29.44 -57.06 7.17
CA ALA A 162 -28.90 -58.36 7.60
C ALA A 162 -27.36 -58.39 7.48
N PHE A 163 -26.80 -57.85 6.40
CA PHE A 163 -25.36 -57.74 6.19
C PHE A 163 -24.70 -56.77 7.17
N ASP A 164 -25.31 -55.61 7.43
CA ASP A 164 -24.81 -54.63 8.40
C ASP A 164 -24.74 -55.22 9.81
N LYS A 165 -25.76 -56.00 10.21
CA LYS A 165 -25.74 -56.73 11.48
C LYS A 165 -24.70 -57.85 11.50
N ALA A 166 -24.55 -58.60 10.41
CA ALA A 166 -23.51 -59.63 10.28
C ALA A 166 -22.08 -59.07 10.34
N MET A 167 -21.88 -57.81 9.94
CA MET A 167 -20.58 -57.12 9.98
C MET A 167 -20.35 -56.32 11.29
N GLY A 168 -21.33 -56.25 12.19
CA GLY A 168 -21.21 -55.56 13.50
C GLY A 168 -21.50 -54.06 13.49
N ASN A 169 -22.02 -53.49 12.40
CA ASN A 169 -22.25 -52.05 12.24
C ASN A 169 -23.63 -51.60 12.78
N SER A 170 -23.89 -51.73 14.08
CA SER A 170 -25.21 -51.44 14.67
C SER A 170 -25.52 -49.95 14.90
N GLY A 171 -24.60 -49.02 14.61
CA GLY A 171 -24.74 -47.59 14.93
C GLY A 171 -25.35 -46.67 13.87
N ASN A 172 -25.37 -47.04 12.58
CA ASN A 172 -25.66 -46.10 11.49
C ASN A 172 -27.04 -46.24 10.79
N ALA A 173 -27.88 -47.17 11.25
CA ALA A 173 -29.18 -47.46 10.61
C ALA A 173 -30.28 -46.38 10.79
N LYS A 174 -30.00 -45.23 11.42
CA LYS A 174 -30.99 -44.14 11.66
C LYS A 174 -30.98 -42.98 10.65
N LYS A 175 -30.13 -43.00 9.61
CA LYS A 175 -29.99 -41.88 8.64
C LYS A 175 -30.60 -42.08 7.24
N MET A 176 -31.28 -43.19 6.96
CA MET A 176 -31.89 -43.44 5.62
C MET A 176 -33.42 -43.37 5.63
N ILE A 177 -33.99 -42.33 6.23
CA ILE A 177 -35.36 -41.91 5.92
C ILE A 177 -35.33 -40.40 5.66
N THR A 178 -35.25 -40.01 4.39
CA THR A 178 -35.53 -38.64 3.95
C THR A 178 -36.22 -38.71 2.58
N PRO A 179 -37.36 -38.03 2.38
CA PRO A 179 -38.14 -38.12 1.16
C PRO A 179 -37.42 -37.43 -0.01
N GLN A 180 -37.37 -38.11 -1.16
CA GLN A 180 -36.92 -37.53 -2.42
C GLN A 180 -37.90 -36.43 -2.87
N ASN A 181 -37.41 -35.20 -2.94
CA ASN A 181 -38.04 -34.11 -3.68
C ASN A 181 -36.94 -33.18 -4.22
N SER A 182 -36.69 -33.23 -5.53
CA SER A 182 -36.50 -32.09 -6.44
C SER A 182 -35.83 -32.55 -7.73
N LEU A 183 -36.63 -32.51 -8.81
CA LEU A 183 -36.17 -32.45 -10.19
C LEU A 183 -35.88 -30.98 -10.55
N SER A 184 -34.96 -30.80 -11.52
CA SER A 184 -34.74 -29.64 -12.41
C SER A 184 -33.50 -28.75 -12.09
N PRO A 185 -33.01 -27.93 -13.06
CA PRO A 185 -31.94 -28.32 -14.00
C PRO A 185 -30.88 -27.22 -14.22
N ASP A 186 -29.58 -27.50 -14.12
CA ASP A 186 -28.55 -26.54 -14.58
C ASP A 186 -27.45 -27.26 -15.37
N PHE A 187 -27.42 -27.02 -16.68
CA PHE A 187 -26.59 -27.71 -17.67
C PHE A 187 -25.29 -26.98 -18.04
N ASP A 188 -24.92 -25.88 -17.36
CA ASP A 188 -23.77 -25.06 -17.77
C ASP A 188 -22.51 -25.18 -16.89
N ASN A 189 -22.55 -25.92 -15.77
CA ASN A 189 -21.41 -26.04 -14.85
C ASN A 189 -20.45 -27.23 -15.11
N THR A 190 -20.69 -28.01 -16.17
CA THR A 190 -19.94 -29.25 -16.42
C THR A 190 -18.55 -29.01 -17.04
N ALA A 191 -18.29 -27.84 -17.64
CA ALA A 191 -16.99 -27.53 -18.25
C ALA A 191 -15.95 -26.98 -17.24
N GLU A 192 -16.37 -26.31 -16.17
CA GLU A 192 -15.46 -25.74 -15.16
C GLU A 192 -15.04 -26.76 -14.07
N LEU A 193 -15.92 -27.69 -13.70
CA LEU A 193 -15.62 -28.69 -12.67
C LEU A 193 -14.63 -29.78 -13.12
N LEU A 194 -14.52 -30.04 -14.43
CA LEU A 194 -13.67 -31.12 -14.97
C LEU A 194 -12.20 -30.72 -15.17
N ILE A 195 -11.86 -29.42 -15.09
CA ILE A 195 -10.47 -28.94 -15.23
C ILE A 195 -9.82 -28.73 -13.85
N ASN A 196 -10.58 -28.35 -12.82
CA ASN A 196 -10.02 -27.97 -11.53
C ASN A 196 -9.97 -29.08 -10.46
N GLN A 197 -10.65 -30.23 -10.63
CA GLN A 197 -10.66 -31.29 -9.59
C GLN A 197 -9.72 -32.49 -9.83
N ASN A 198 -8.93 -32.49 -10.92
CA ASN A 198 -7.92 -33.54 -11.17
C ASN A 198 -6.50 -32.97 -11.39
N GLY A 199 -6.27 -31.78 -10.83
CA GLY A 199 -5.14 -30.93 -11.17
C GLY A 199 -4.14 -30.70 -10.05
N GLU A 200 -4.12 -31.46 -8.96
CA GLU A 200 -3.05 -31.41 -7.95
C GLU A 200 -3.06 -32.71 -7.15
N GLN A 201 -1.88 -33.30 -6.92
CA GLN A 201 -1.61 -34.63 -6.32
C GLN A 201 -1.63 -35.84 -7.27
N ALA A 202 -0.72 -35.83 -8.24
CA ALA A 202 -0.04 -37.06 -8.65
C ALA A 202 1.41 -36.69 -9.00
N SER A 203 2.25 -36.58 -7.97
CA SER A 203 3.70 -36.54 -8.12
C SER A 203 4.22 -37.94 -8.42
N ASP A 204 5.05 -38.02 -9.46
CA ASP A 204 5.99 -39.11 -9.71
C ASP A 204 6.77 -39.43 -8.43
N ASN A 205 6.73 -40.69 -8.00
CA ASN A 205 7.68 -41.27 -7.04
C ASN A 205 7.80 -42.78 -7.31
N ASP A 206 8.53 -43.12 -8.38
CA ASP A 206 9.21 -44.40 -8.49
C ASP A 206 10.65 -44.19 -7.98
N GLY A 207 10.89 -44.52 -6.70
CA GLY A 207 12.24 -44.55 -6.14
C GLY A 207 12.39 -44.09 -4.70
N SER A 208 11.81 -44.82 -3.73
CA SER A 208 12.38 -44.93 -2.38
C SER A 208 11.54 -45.89 -1.52
N GLN A 209 12.23 -46.84 -0.91
CA GLN A 209 11.75 -47.71 0.16
C GLN A 209 11.19 -46.92 1.34
N GLY A 210 10.27 -47.55 2.07
CA GLY A 210 10.08 -47.30 3.50
C GLY A 210 8.77 -46.66 3.88
N ASN A 211 7.94 -47.45 4.57
CA ASN A 211 6.83 -47.06 5.44
C ASN A 211 5.56 -46.56 4.76
N GLN A 212 4.81 -47.50 4.18
CA GLN A 212 3.37 -47.47 4.36
C GLN A 212 3.10 -47.76 5.84
N SER A 213 2.61 -46.75 6.55
CA SER A 213 1.90 -46.93 7.81
C SER A 213 0.77 -47.93 7.56
N GLU A 214 0.93 -49.11 8.15
CA GLU A 214 -0.17 -49.99 8.50
C GLU A 214 -1.21 -49.14 9.23
N THR A 215 -2.24 -48.70 8.52
CA THR A 215 -3.53 -48.47 9.17
C THR A 215 -4.07 -49.88 9.38
N GLU A 216 -3.75 -50.42 10.55
CA GLU A 216 -4.30 -51.66 11.07
C GLU A 216 -5.78 -51.73 10.67
N LEU A 217 -6.08 -52.78 9.89
CA LEU A 217 -7.43 -53.30 9.76
C LEU A 217 -7.86 -53.62 11.20
N GLU A 218 -8.55 -52.69 11.86
CA GLU A 218 -9.16 -52.94 13.16
C GLU A 218 -9.91 -54.26 13.01
N SER A 219 -9.46 -55.25 13.78
CA SER A 219 -9.94 -56.61 13.76
C SER A 219 -11.47 -56.62 13.68
N THR A 220 -12.03 -56.84 12.48
CA THR A 220 -13.42 -57.22 12.31
C THR A 220 -13.55 -58.50 13.11
N LYS A 221 -14.08 -58.41 14.34
CA LYS A 221 -14.52 -59.57 15.11
C LYS A 221 -15.40 -60.37 14.16
N ILE A 222 -14.87 -61.48 13.67
CA ILE A 222 -15.61 -62.38 12.78
C ILE A 222 -16.87 -62.73 13.55
N ALA A 223 -18.03 -62.25 13.06
CA ALA A 223 -19.30 -62.49 13.71
C ALA A 223 -19.52 -64.00 13.87
N ASP A 224 -20.13 -64.39 15.00
CA ASP A 224 -20.39 -65.78 15.33
C ASP A 224 -21.09 -66.46 14.12
N PRO A 225 -20.55 -67.57 13.56
CA PRO A 225 -21.19 -68.30 12.46
C PRO A 225 -22.62 -68.73 12.76
N ASN A 226 -23.00 -68.79 14.04
CA ASN A 226 -24.34 -69.11 14.51
C ASN A 226 -25.25 -67.89 14.69
N ASP A 227 -24.79 -66.68 14.38
CA ASP A 227 -25.65 -65.49 14.40
C ASP A 227 -26.79 -65.65 13.39
N TRP A 228 -27.97 -65.17 13.76
CA TRP A 228 -29.18 -65.32 12.95
C TRP A 228 -29.02 -64.62 11.59
N SER A 229 -28.21 -63.55 11.51
CA SER A 229 -27.98 -62.75 10.31
C SER A 229 -27.23 -63.53 9.23
N ILE A 230 -26.13 -64.20 9.60
CA ILE A 230 -25.33 -65.08 8.73
C ILE A 230 -26.15 -66.31 8.33
N THR A 231 -26.81 -66.94 9.31
CA THR A 231 -27.67 -68.11 9.08
C THR A 231 -28.79 -67.78 8.09
N PHE A 232 -29.40 -66.59 8.21
CA PHE A 232 -30.43 -66.11 7.30
C PHE A 232 -29.90 -65.93 5.87
N ILE A 233 -28.77 -65.23 5.69
CA ILE A 233 -28.18 -64.94 4.38
C ILE A 233 -27.81 -66.24 3.65
N PHE A 234 -27.11 -67.17 4.31
CA PHE A 234 -26.73 -68.44 3.69
C PHE A 234 -27.93 -69.33 3.42
N THR A 235 -28.94 -69.36 4.29
CA THR A 235 -30.19 -70.10 4.05
C THR A 235 -30.93 -69.56 2.84
N LEU A 236 -31.02 -68.23 2.71
CA LEU A 236 -31.65 -67.57 1.57
C LEU A 236 -30.88 -67.84 0.26
N MET A 237 -29.56 -67.71 0.25
CA MET A 237 -28.73 -68.04 -0.91
C MET A 237 -28.90 -69.50 -1.33
N THR A 238 -28.88 -70.43 -0.36
CA THR A 238 -29.02 -71.87 -0.62
C THR A 238 -30.39 -72.18 -1.21
N ASP A 239 -31.47 -71.64 -0.63
CA ASP A 239 -32.84 -71.88 -1.11
C ASP A 239 -33.08 -71.25 -2.49
N ILE A 240 -32.51 -70.07 -2.78
CA ILE A 240 -32.53 -69.46 -4.12
C ILE A 240 -31.79 -70.35 -5.13
N LEU A 241 -30.60 -70.83 -4.80
CA LEU A 241 -29.79 -71.70 -5.67
C LEU A 241 -30.45 -73.07 -5.91
N LEU A 242 -31.06 -73.67 -4.87
CA LEU A 242 -31.86 -74.89 -5.00
C LEU A 242 -33.06 -74.66 -5.92
N PHE A 243 -33.80 -73.57 -5.72
CA PHE A 243 -34.94 -73.21 -6.56
C PHE A 243 -34.55 -73.05 -8.04
N ILE A 244 -33.45 -72.34 -8.31
CA ILE A 244 -32.95 -72.09 -9.66
C ILE A 244 -32.42 -73.37 -10.33
N THR A 245 -31.87 -74.31 -9.56
CA THR A 245 -31.40 -75.62 -10.04
C THR A 245 -32.50 -76.70 -10.13
N ASN A 246 -33.78 -76.31 -10.05
CA ASN A 246 -34.97 -77.18 -10.06
C ASN A 246 -35.09 -78.14 -8.86
N SER A 247 -34.46 -77.82 -7.72
CA SER A 247 -34.64 -78.51 -6.44
C SER A 247 -35.59 -77.73 -5.52
N GLU A 248 -36.30 -78.39 -4.60
CA GLU A 248 -37.23 -77.69 -3.69
C GLU A 248 -36.47 -76.90 -2.59
N PRO A 249 -36.77 -75.59 -2.39
CA PRO A 249 -36.24 -74.82 -1.27
C PRO A 249 -36.74 -75.37 0.07
N LYS A 250 -35.95 -75.26 1.14
CA LYS A 250 -36.28 -75.85 2.45
C LYS A 250 -37.15 -74.93 3.30
N MET A 251 -36.73 -73.68 3.49
CA MET A 251 -37.37 -72.71 4.38
C MET A 251 -38.36 -71.81 3.63
N PHE A 252 -38.06 -71.43 2.38
CA PHE A 252 -38.88 -70.56 1.53
C PHE A 252 -39.78 -71.34 0.54
N LYS A 253 -40.41 -72.42 1.02
CA LYS A 253 -41.35 -73.24 0.22
C LYS A 253 -42.53 -72.41 -0.27
N LYS A 254 -42.86 -72.55 -1.56
CA LYS A 254 -43.96 -71.83 -2.24
C LYS A 254 -43.83 -70.30 -2.25
N THR A 255 -42.64 -69.76 -1.98
CA THR A 255 -42.38 -68.30 -1.95
C THR A 255 -41.91 -67.75 -3.30
N PHE A 256 -41.09 -68.50 -4.04
CA PHE A 256 -40.55 -68.06 -5.34
C PHE A 256 -41.38 -68.60 -6.52
N THR A 257 -41.53 -67.78 -7.57
CA THR A 257 -42.21 -68.16 -8.83
C THR A 257 -41.22 -68.22 -9.99
N LYS A 258 -41.31 -69.25 -10.85
CA LYS A 258 -40.35 -69.46 -11.96
C LYS A 258 -40.43 -68.40 -13.06
N ALA A 259 -41.51 -67.63 -13.11
CA ALA A 259 -41.76 -66.60 -14.12
C ALA A 259 -41.02 -65.27 -13.85
N ASN A 260 -40.48 -65.06 -12.65
CA ASN A 260 -39.85 -63.80 -12.26
C ASN A 260 -38.32 -63.95 -12.16
N ASN A 261 -37.56 -63.00 -12.71
CA ASN A 261 -36.10 -62.92 -12.59
C ASN A 261 -35.64 -62.42 -11.21
N PHE A 262 -36.58 -62.01 -10.34
CA PHE A 262 -36.31 -61.52 -9.00
C PHE A 262 -35.37 -62.40 -8.15
N PRO A 263 -35.48 -63.75 -8.10
CA PRO A 263 -34.53 -64.58 -7.35
C PRO A 263 -33.10 -64.51 -7.90
N LEU A 264 -32.93 -64.39 -9.23
CA LEU A 264 -31.62 -64.23 -9.87
C LEU A 264 -31.03 -62.85 -9.57
N LEU A 265 -31.86 -61.80 -9.55
CA LEU A 265 -31.45 -60.44 -9.19
C LEU A 265 -31.06 -60.32 -7.72
N LEU A 266 -31.79 -60.98 -6.80
CA LEU A 266 -31.42 -61.06 -5.39
C LEU A 266 -30.07 -61.78 -5.20
N LEU A 267 -29.87 -62.90 -5.89
CA LEU A 267 -28.60 -63.63 -5.84
C LEU A 267 -27.44 -62.78 -6.38
N LYS A 268 -27.65 -62.09 -7.50
CA LYS A 268 -26.68 -61.14 -8.05
C LYS A 268 -26.37 -60.02 -7.05
N TYR A 269 -27.38 -59.41 -6.44
CA TYR A 269 -27.22 -58.33 -5.46
C TYR A 269 -26.39 -58.76 -4.24
N ILE A 270 -26.63 -59.97 -3.74
CA ILE A 270 -25.86 -60.56 -2.64
C ILE A 270 -24.37 -60.70 -3.02
N LEU A 271 -24.10 -61.18 -4.24
CA LEU A 271 -22.73 -61.35 -4.75
C LEU A 271 -22.06 -60.02 -5.13
N ASP A 272 -22.81 -59.03 -5.60
CA ASP A 272 -22.32 -57.71 -6.00
C ASP A 272 -21.69 -56.94 -4.83
N LYS A 273 -22.31 -56.99 -3.64
CA LYS A 273 -21.89 -56.18 -2.49
C LYS A 273 -20.92 -56.87 -1.52
N HIS A 274 -21.06 -58.19 -1.29
CA HIS A 274 -20.40 -58.85 -0.15
C HIS A 274 -19.73 -60.21 -0.47
N PHE A 275 -19.33 -60.46 -1.73
CA PHE A 275 -18.69 -61.73 -2.15
C PHE A 275 -17.47 -62.11 -1.29
N THR A 276 -16.54 -61.18 -1.06
CA THR A 276 -15.35 -61.39 -0.25
C THR A 276 -15.69 -61.66 1.20
N PHE A 277 -16.64 -60.92 1.77
CA PHE A 277 -17.12 -61.14 3.14
C PHE A 277 -17.73 -62.54 3.31
N LEU A 278 -18.57 -62.98 2.36
CA LEU A 278 -19.18 -64.32 2.38
C LEU A 278 -18.14 -65.45 2.27
N SER A 279 -17.01 -65.21 1.60
CA SER A 279 -15.96 -66.21 1.41
C SER A 279 -15.29 -66.68 2.72
N TYR A 280 -15.35 -65.86 3.77
CA TYR A 280 -14.79 -66.19 5.10
C TYR A 280 -15.58 -67.29 5.84
N PHE A 281 -16.84 -67.55 5.47
CA PHE A 281 -17.71 -68.52 6.16
C PHE A 281 -17.76 -69.87 5.43
N GLN A 282 -16.79 -70.73 5.72
CA GLN A 282 -16.71 -72.12 5.24
C GLN A 282 -17.33 -73.08 6.26
N PRO A 283 -18.05 -74.17 5.86
CA PRO A 283 -18.19 -74.75 4.51
C PRO A 283 -19.41 -74.27 3.69
N GLN A 284 -20.22 -73.36 4.24
CA GLN A 284 -21.49 -72.92 3.65
C GLN A 284 -21.28 -72.20 2.30
N PHE A 285 -20.25 -71.34 2.22
CA PHE A 285 -19.91 -70.63 0.98
C PHE A 285 -19.50 -71.57 -0.15
N LYS A 286 -18.63 -72.56 0.12
CA LYS A 286 -18.19 -73.53 -0.88
C LYS A 286 -19.37 -74.28 -1.51
N THR A 287 -20.34 -74.69 -0.68
CA THR A 287 -21.53 -75.40 -1.15
C THR A 287 -22.38 -74.54 -2.09
N ASN A 288 -22.57 -73.25 -1.76
CA ASN A 288 -23.32 -72.31 -2.60
C ASN A 288 -22.60 -71.97 -3.92
N ILE A 289 -21.28 -71.83 -3.89
CA ILE A 289 -20.48 -71.61 -5.11
C ILE A 289 -20.49 -72.84 -6.03
N GLU A 290 -20.44 -74.06 -5.48
CA GLU A 290 -20.57 -75.29 -6.28
C GLU A 290 -21.95 -75.40 -6.96
N LEU A 291 -23.03 -75.03 -6.27
CA LEU A 291 -24.37 -74.96 -6.86
C LEU A 291 -24.48 -73.87 -7.94
N LEU A 292 -23.88 -72.70 -7.71
CA LEU A 292 -23.80 -71.61 -8.71
C LEU A 292 -23.01 -72.05 -9.95
N PHE A 293 -21.88 -72.74 -9.77
CA PHE A 293 -21.06 -73.25 -10.86
C PHE A 293 -21.82 -74.29 -11.71
N LYS A 294 -22.55 -75.20 -11.06
CA LYS A 294 -23.43 -76.18 -11.72
C LYS A 294 -24.57 -75.50 -12.49
N PHE A 295 -25.11 -74.40 -11.96
CA PHE A 295 -26.11 -73.60 -12.66
C PHE A 295 -25.53 -72.96 -13.92
N VAL A 296 -24.43 -72.22 -13.81
CA VAL A 296 -23.80 -71.48 -14.94
C VAL A 296 -23.34 -72.43 -16.04
N THR A 297 -22.74 -73.57 -15.70
CA THR A 297 -22.25 -74.54 -16.70
C THR A 297 -23.39 -75.12 -17.56
N ASN A 298 -24.58 -75.29 -16.98
CA ASN A 298 -25.75 -75.86 -17.64
C ASN A 298 -26.68 -74.81 -18.29
N GLN A 299 -26.35 -73.51 -18.23
CA GLN A 299 -27.19 -72.48 -18.84
C GLN A 299 -27.06 -72.44 -20.37
N THR A 300 -28.21 -72.40 -21.05
CA THR A 300 -28.32 -72.20 -22.50
C THR A 300 -28.64 -70.76 -22.89
N ASP A 301 -29.19 -69.96 -21.97
CA ASP A 301 -29.50 -68.54 -22.17
C ASP A 301 -28.23 -67.68 -22.00
N PRO A 302 -27.72 -67.01 -23.06
CA PRO A 302 -26.50 -66.22 -22.99
C PRO A 302 -26.57 -65.05 -22.01
N THR A 303 -27.77 -64.52 -21.72
CA THR A 303 -27.98 -63.41 -20.78
C THR A 303 -27.83 -63.88 -19.34
N LYS A 304 -28.44 -65.02 -19.00
CA LYS A 304 -28.31 -65.65 -17.67
C LYS A 304 -26.91 -66.22 -17.46
N PHE A 305 -26.28 -66.70 -18.53
CA PHE A 305 -24.89 -67.13 -18.52
C PHE A 305 -23.95 -65.95 -18.22
N SER A 306 -24.07 -64.84 -18.95
CA SER A 306 -23.21 -63.65 -18.76
C SER A 306 -23.44 -62.90 -17.45
N MET A 307 -24.61 -63.02 -16.81
CA MET A 307 -24.91 -62.41 -15.50
C MET A 307 -23.92 -62.75 -14.39
N PHE A 308 -23.43 -63.99 -14.33
CA PHE A 308 -22.58 -64.46 -13.22
C PHE A 308 -21.13 -64.73 -13.63
N ILE A 309 -20.82 -64.77 -14.93
CA ILE A 309 -19.45 -65.02 -15.42
C ILE A 309 -18.44 -63.98 -14.91
N PRO A 310 -18.71 -62.65 -14.94
CA PRO A 310 -17.77 -61.67 -14.38
C PRO A 310 -17.44 -61.92 -12.90
N HIS A 311 -18.42 -62.32 -12.09
CA HIS A 311 -18.21 -62.66 -10.67
C HIS A 311 -17.35 -63.91 -10.48
N LEU A 312 -17.61 -64.97 -11.26
CA LEU A 312 -16.83 -66.20 -11.20
C LEU A 312 -15.39 -65.96 -11.67
N VAL A 313 -15.21 -65.21 -12.76
CA VAL A 313 -13.89 -64.94 -13.34
C VAL A 313 -13.08 -64.02 -12.43
N VAL A 314 -13.63 -62.90 -11.95
CA VAL A 314 -12.87 -61.96 -11.13
C VAL A 314 -12.53 -62.54 -9.76
N ASN A 315 -13.47 -63.23 -9.09
CA ASN A 315 -13.29 -63.62 -7.70
C ASN A 315 -12.75 -65.05 -7.49
N LEU A 316 -12.87 -65.95 -8.47
CA LEU A 316 -12.46 -67.36 -8.30
C LEU A 316 -11.27 -67.79 -9.18
N THR A 317 -10.90 -67.01 -10.21
CA THR A 317 -9.74 -67.32 -11.06
C THR A 317 -8.41 -67.48 -10.32
N PRO A 318 -8.10 -66.69 -9.24
CA PRO A 318 -6.88 -66.90 -8.47
C PRO A 318 -6.78 -68.29 -7.82
N ASN A 319 -7.91 -68.93 -7.54
CA ASN A 319 -7.98 -70.19 -6.78
C ASN A 319 -8.21 -71.44 -7.65
N ASP A 320 -8.88 -71.33 -8.82
CA ASP A 320 -9.15 -72.46 -9.73
C ASP A 320 -9.27 -72.03 -11.22
N PRO A 321 -8.15 -71.69 -11.88
CA PRO A 321 -8.17 -71.20 -13.26
C PRO A 321 -8.62 -72.26 -14.28
N GLN A 322 -8.34 -73.55 -14.01
CA GLN A 322 -8.61 -74.64 -14.96
C GLN A 322 -10.10 -74.84 -15.24
N ARG A 323 -10.97 -74.58 -14.26
CA ARG A 323 -12.44 -74.72 -14.41
C ARG A 323 -13.11 -73.48 -14.97
N ILE A 324 -12.53 -72.30 -14.76
CA ILE A 324 -13.17 -71.01 -15.05
C ILE A 324 -12.82 -70.52 -16.47
N MET A 325 -11.59 -70.77 -16.94
CA MET A 325 -11.15 -70.30 -18.26
C MET A 325 -11.98 -70.87 -19.44
N PRO A 326 -12.39 -72.16 -19.45
CA PRO A 326 -13.27 -72.67 -20.51
C PRO A 326 -14.62 -71.95 -20.58
N LEU A 327 -15.14 -71.47 -19.43
CA LEU A 327 -16.37 -70.69 -19.39
C LEU A 327 -16.16 -69.28 -19.96
N PHE A 328 -14.99 -68.68 -19.74
CA PHE A 328 -14.64 -67.37 -20.33
C PHE A 328 -14.39 -67.47 -21.84
N SER A 329 -13.64 -68.46 -22.33
CA SER A 329 -13.47 -68.71 -23.77
C SER A 329 -14.80 -69.02 -24.46
N LYS A 330 -15.74 -69.70 -23.77
CA LYS A 330 -17.11 -69.88 -24.26
C LYS A 330 -17.83 -68.54 -24.44
N VAL A 331 -17.70 -67.60 -23.51
CA VAL A 331 -18.25 -66.23 -23.69
C VAL A 331 -17.60 -65.51 -24.88
N VAL A 332 -16.27 -65.58 -25.02
CA VAL A 332 -15.53 -64.97 -26.15
C VAL A 332 -16.01 -65.53 -27.50
N SER A 333 -16.20 -66.84 -27.61
CA SER A 333 -16.69 -67.49 -28.84
C SER A 333 -18.13 -67.12 -29.22
N LEU A 334 -18.94 -66.70 -28.24
CA LEU A 334 -20.35 -66.33 -28.45
C LEU A 334 -20.52 -64.87 -28.85
N VAL A 335 -19.45 -64.06 -28.79
CA VAL A 335 -19.47 -62.63 -29.14
C VAL A 335 -19.89 -62.40 -30.59
N ASP A 336 -19.45 -63.26 -31.51
CA ASP A 336 -19.79 -63.16 -32.93
C ASP A 336 -21.31 -63.22 -33.18
N SER A 337 -22.01 -64.02 -32.37
CA SER A 337 -23.47 -64.18 -32.44
C SER A 337 -24.22 -63.19 -31.55
N TYR A 338 -23.60 -62.71 -30.47
CA TYR A 338 -24.21 -61.87 -29.45
C TYR A 338 -23.27 -60.72 -29.02
N PRO A 339 -23.25 -59.58 -29.75
CA PRO A 339 -22.30 -58.49 -29.51
C PRO A 339 -22.41 -57.82 -28.13
N TYR A 340 -23.56 -57.88 -27.47
CA TYR A 340 -23.75 -57.33 -26.11
C TYR A 340 -22.89 -58.03 -25.05
N LEU A 341 -22.39 -59.24 -25.34
CA LEU A 341 -21.45 -59.95 -24.47
C LEU A 341 -20.09 -59.24 -24.35
N LEU A 342 -19.76 -58.30 -25.25
CA LEU A 342 -18.60 -57.43 -25.10
C LEU A 342 -18.64 -56.62 -23.79
N ASN A 343 -19.83 -56.29 -23.27
CA ASN A 343 -19.99 -55.59 -22.00
C ASN A 343 -19.51 -56.46 -20.82
N ALA A 344 -19.85 -57.76 -20.85
CA ALA A 344 -19.40 -58.72 -19.84
C ALA A 344 -17.88 -58.89 -19.88
N ILE A 345 -17.31 -59.01 -21.10
CA ILE A 345 -15.88 -59.18 -21.33
C ILE A 345 -15.10 -57.94 -20.90
N ALA A 346 -15.51 -56.75 -21.33
CA ALA A 346 -14.86 -55.49 -20.99
C ALA A 346 -14.88 -55.21 -19.47
N THR A 347 -15.99 -55.51 -18.79
CA THR A 347 -16.09 -55.38 -17.33
C THR A 347 -15.15 -56.36 -16.64
N THR A 348 -15.15 -57.64 -17.06
CA THR A 348 -14.29 -58.68 -16.48
C THR A 348 -12.80 -58.33 -16.63
N ILE A 349 -12.40 -57.89 -17.82
CA ILE A 349 -11.05 -57.41 -18.13
C ILE A 349 -10.66 -56.22 -17.25
N SER A 350 -11.57 -55.26 -17.07
CA SER A 350 -11.31 -54.04 -16.30
C SER A 350 -11.15 -54.32 -14.79
N CYS A 351 -11.92 -55.28 -14.26
CA CYS A 351 -11.84 -55.67 -12.85
C CYS A 351 -10.62 -56.55 -12.54
N CYS A 352 -10.11 -57.33 -13.50
CA CYS A 352 -8.94 -58.20 -13.30
C CYS A 352 -7.92 -58.09 -14.47
N PRO A 353 -7.11 -57.02 -14.53
CA PRO A 353 -6.13 -56.83 -15.61
C PRO A 353 -5.05 -57.93 -15.66
N SER A 354 -4.72 -58.54 -14.51
CA SER A 354 -3.74 -59.62 -14.40
C SER A 354 -4.16 -60.92 -15.11
N LEU A 355 -5.47 -61.12 -15.31
CA LEU A 355 -6.06 -62.29 -15.96
C LEU A 355 -5.71 -62.37 -17.45
N GLN A 356 -5.28 -61.25 -18.03
CA GLN A 356 -4.94 -61.13 -19.45
C GLN A 356 -3.51 -61.56 -19.78
N PHE A 357 -2.61 -61.63 -18.78
CA PHE A 357 -1.18 -61.85 -19.00
C PHE A 357 -0.79 -63.33 -19.17
N THR A 358 -1.57 -64.28 -18.62
CA THR A 358 -1.10 -65.67 -18.47
C THR A 358 -2.04 -66.75 -18.98
N THR A 359 -3.31 -66.45 -19.30
CA THR A 359 -4.35 -67.49 -19.44
C THR A 359 -5.22 -67.45 -20.70
N ILE A 360 -5.32 -66.32 -21.44
CA ILE A 360 -6.09 -66.25 -22.69
C ILE A 360 -5.13 -66.40 -23.90
N PRO A 361 -5.42 -67.28 -24.89
CA PRO A 361 -4.60 -67.40 -26.10
C PRO A 361 -4.49 -66.06 -26.84
N THR A 362 -3.27 -65.72 -27.30
CA THR A 362 -3.00 -64.47 -28.03
C THR A 362 -3.88 -64.34 -29.29
N ASP A 363 -4.20 -65.46 -29.94
CA ASP A 363 -5.06 -65.49 -31.13
C ASP A 363 -6.53 -65.18 -30.82
N GLU A 364 -7.03 -65.58 -29.64
CA GLU A 364 -8.41 -65.27 -29.22
C GLU A 364 -8.55 -63.79 -28.86
N LEU A 365 -7.53 -63.19 -28.23
CA LEU A 365 -7.48 -61.76 -27.97
C LEU A 365 -7.40 -60.95 -29.27
N LEU A 366 -6.52 -61.29 -30.20
CA LEU A 366 -6.45 -60.58 -31.49
C LEU A 366 -7.75 -60.69 -32.30
N LYS A 367 -8.43 -61.84 -32.25
CA LYS A 367 -9.79 -61.99 -32.83
C LYS A 367 -10.80 -61.07 -32.15
N LEU A 368 -10.78 -61.01 -30.82
CA LEU A 368 -11.64 -60.14 -30.03
C LEU A 368 -11.37 -58.65 -30.31
N GLY A 369 -10.11 -58.22 -30.39
CA GLY A 369 -9.71 -56.87 -30.77
C GLY A 369 -10.13 -56.53 -32.21
N SER A 370 -9.96 -57.46 -33.15
CA SER A 370 -10.42 -57.30 -34.54
C SER A 370 -11.95 -57.15 -34.62
N PHE A 371 -12.69 -58.00 -33.90
CA PHE A 371 -14.15 -57.90 -33.81
C PHE A 371 -14.57 -56.57 -33.18
N SER A 372 -13.94 -56.16 -32.09
CA SER A 372 -14.21 -54.90 -31.39
C SER A 372 -13.95 -53.69 -32.29
N SER A 373 -12.84 -53.67 -33.02
CA SER A 373 -12.52 -52.61 -33.99
C SER A 373 -13.51 -52.58 -35.16
N LYS A 374 -13.86 -53.75 -35.73
CA LYS A 374 -14.85 -53.86 -36.82
C LYS A 374 -16.25 -53.46 -36.38
N PHE A 375 -16.67 -53.88 -35.20
CA PHE A 375 -17.97 -53.51 -34.63
C PHE A 375 -18.03 -52.01 -34.38
N PHE A 376 -16.98 -51.44 -33.78
CA PHE A 376 -16.90 -50.00 -33.52
C PHE A 376 -16.95 -49.19 -34.82
N THR A 377 -16.09 -49.53 -35.79
CA THR A 377 -16.05 -48.83 -37.07
C THR A 377 -17.36 -48.98 -37.86
N THR A 378 -18.07 -50.09 -37.75
CA THR A 378 -19.32 -50.30 -38.49
C THR A 378 -20.50 -49.55 -37.87
N ASN A 379 -20.55 -49.44 -36.54
CA ASN A 379 -21.72 -48.96 -35.80
C ASN A 379 -21.57 -47.54 -35.22
N PHE A 380 -20.36 -47.00 -35.13
CA PHE A 380 -20.13 -45.65 -34.60
C PHE A 380 -20.57 -44.57 -35.61
N LYS A 381 -21.61 -43.81 -35.25
CA LYS A 381 -22.20 -42.72 -36.07
C LYS A 381 -21.84 -41.31 -35.60
N GLY A 382 -20.86 -41.16 -34.69
CA GLY A 382 -20.30 -39.86 -34.27
C GLY A 382 -20.77 -39.34 -32.90
N ILE A 383 -21.82 -39.89 -32.30
CA ILE A 383 -22.31 -39.52 -30.96
C ILE A 383 -22.43 -40.79 -30.11
N LEU A 384 -21.82 -40.78 -28.92
CA LEU A 384 -22.03 -41.79 -27.88
C LEU A 384 -22.97 -41.19 -26.82
N SER A 385 -23.96 -41.95 -26.33
CA SER A 385 -24.76 -41.52 -25.17
C SER A 385 -23.95 -41.54 -23.88
N ASP A 386 -22.98 -42.46 -23.79
CA ASP A 386 -22.10 -42.62 -22.63
C ASP A 386 -20.67 -42.26 -23.02
N PRO A 387 -19.97 -41.42 -22.24
CA PRO A 387 -18.61 -41.04 -22.53
C PRO A 387 -17.65 -42.24 -22.38
N ILE A 388 -16.60 -42.26 -23.20
CA ILE A 388 -15.52 -43.24 -23.01
C ILE A 388 -14.74 -42.85 -21.74
N ILE A 389 -14.88 -43.62 -20.68
CA ILE A 389 -14.12 -43.45 -19.42
C ILE A 389 -13.32 -44.71 -19.16
N ILE A 390 -11.99 -44.59 -19.24
CA ILE A 390 -11.04 -45.71 -19.08
C ILE A 390 -10.21 -45.58 -17.79
N TYR A 391 -10.24 -44.43 -17.12
CA TYR A 391 -9.40 -44.17 -15.93
C TYR A 391 -10.14 -43.49 -14.78
N GLY A 392 -9.93 -44.04 -13.58
CA GLY A 392 -10.25 -43.47 -12.27
C GLY A 392 -10.00 -44.49 -11.15
N SER A 393 -9.81 -44.02 -9.92
CA SER A 393 -9.87 -44.83 -8.68
C SER A 393 -11.21 -45.55 -8.52
N ASN A 394 -12.24 -45.07 -9.22
CA ASN A 394 -13.50 -45.77 -9.45
C ASN A 394 -13.40 -46.68 -10.68
N ARG A 395 -12.69 -47.81 -10.56
CA ARG A 395 -12.91 -48.91 -11.52
C ARG A 395 -14.39 -49.30 -11.42
N PRO A 396 -15.11 -49.53 -12.54
CA PRO A 396 -16.47 -50.06 -12.46
C PRO A 396 -16.40 -51.37 -11.68
N GLY A 397 -16.99 -51.38 -10.48
CA GLY A 397 -17.15 -52.61 -9.71
C GLY A 397 -18.10 -53.54 -10.43
N LEU A 398 -18.02 -54.84 -10.14
CA LEU A 398 -18.94 -55.83 -10.70
C LEU A 398 -20.43 -55.45 -10.49
N ALA A 399 -20.74 -54.71 -9.42
CA ALA A 399 -22.06 -54.16 -9.13
C ALA A 399 -22.63 -53.21 -10.21
N SER A 400 -21.76 -52.56 -11.00
CA SER A 400 -22.17 -51.67 -12.10
C SER A 400 -22.52 -52.41 -13.39
N TYR A 401 -22.28 -53.72 -13.45
CA TYR A 401 -22.61 -54.54 -14.61
C TYR A 401 -24.10 -54.90 -14.62
N ASP A 402 -24.77 -54.45 -15.68
CA ASP A 402 -26.13 -54.87 -16.01
C ASP A 402 -26.08 -55.85 -17.20
N PRO A 403 -26.41 -57.14 -17.00
CA PRO A 403 -26.41 -58.14 -18.06
C PRO A 403 -27.57 -57.97 -19.06
N PHE A 404 -28.59 -57.17 -18.73
CA PHE A 404 -29.74 -56.93 -19.61
C PHE A 404 -29.55 -55.69 -20.50
N ASP A 405 -28.44 -54.96 -20.32
CA ASP A 405 -28.13 -53.76 -21.09
C ASP A 405 -27.52 -54.13 -22.46
N GLN A 406 -28.41 -54.17 -23.46
CA GLN A 406 -28.08 -54.43 -24.86
C GLN A 406 -27.88 -53.13 -25.67
N GLY A 407 -27.70 -51.99 -25.00
CA GLY A 407 -27.51 -50.71 -25.66
C GLY A 407 -26.26 -50.70 -26.53
N ILE A 408 -26.41 -50.33 -27.81
CA ILE A 408 -25.30 -50.25 -28.78
C ILE A 408 -24.17 -49.35 -28.27
N ASN A 409 -24.48 -48.27 -27.55
CA ASN A 409 -23.48 -47.34 -27.03
C ASN A 409 -22.55 -47.98 -25.99
N LYS A 410 -23.08 -48.82 -25.09
CA LYS A 410 -22.26 -49.53 -24.11
C LYS A 410 -21.34 -50.55 -24.76
N ILE A 411 -21.81 -51.19 -25.85
CA ILE A 411 -21.01 -52.11 -26.66
C ILE A 411 -19.86 -51.36 -27.36
N LEU A 412 -20.12 -50.15 -27.87
CA LEU A 412 -19.09 -49.29 -28.46
C LEU A 412 -18.03 -48.88 -27.43
N VAL A 413 -18.43 -48.47 -26.21
CA VAL A 413 -17.50 -48.14 -25.12
C VAL A 413 -16.67 -49.37 -24.73
N SER A 414 -17.31 -50.52 -24.55
CA SER A 414 -16.66 -51.80 -24.25
C SER A 414 -15.63 -52.20 -25.32
N SER A 415 -15.91 -51.93 -26.60
CA SER A 415 -14.99 -52.20 -27.71
C SER A 415 -13.69 -51.39 -27.60
N VAL A 416 -13.77 -50.12 -27.17
CA VAL A 416 -12.59 -49.26 -26.97
C VAL A 416 -11.81 -49.67 -25.73
N VAL A 417 -12.51 -50.05 -24.64
CA VAL A 417 -11.88 -50.57 -23.42
C VAL A 417 -11.06 -51.83 -23.72
N ILE A 418 -11.61 -52.76 -24.50
CA ILE A 418 -10.92 -53.99 -24.89
C ILE A 418 -9.63 -53.67 -25.68
N LEU A 419 -9.73 -52.86 -26.74
CA LEU A 419 -8.57 -52.47 -27.55
C LEU A 419 -7.51 -51.75 -26.71
N TYR A 420 -7.91 -50.88 -25.79
CA TYR A 420 -6.98 -50.18 -24.91
C TYR A 420 -6.23 -51.14 -23.97
N GLN A 421 -6.95 -52.06 -23.34
CA GLN A 421 -6.34 -53.04 -22.44
C GLN A 421 -5.40 -53.98 -23.19
N GLU A 422 -5.69 -54.31 -24.45
CA GLU A 422 -4.77 -55.05 -25.31
C GLU A 422 -3.48 -54.27 -25.61
N ILE A 423 -3.54 -52.95 -25.82
CA ILE A 423 -2.34 -52.12 -26.02
C ILE A 423 -1.42 -52.19 -24.80
N LEU A 424 -1.98 -52.11 -23.58
CA LEU A 424 -1.20 -52.22 -22.34
C LEU A 424 -0.49 -53.58 -22.21
N GLN A 425 -1.10 -54.65 -22.74
CA GLN A 425 -0.53 -56.00 -22.71
C GLN A 425 0.58 -56.24 -23.73
N CYS A 426 0.72 -55.38 -24.74
CA CYS A 426 1.72 -55.56 -25.79
C CYS A 426 3.16 -55.25 -25.32
N ALA A 427 3.39 -55.11 -23.99
CA ALA A 427 4.63 -54.72 -23.30
C ALA A 427 5.91 -55.43 -23.78
N HIS A 428 5.80 -56.66 -24.29
CA HIS A 428 6.93 -57.52 -24.63
C HIS A 428 6.94 -58.00 -26.09
N ASN A 429 5.96 -57.61 -26.93
CA ASN A 429 5.87 -58.06 -28.32
C ASN A 429 5.55 -56.90 -29.26
N THR A 430 6.54 -56.50 -30.06
CA THR A 430 6.46 -55.38 -31.00
C THR A 430 5.50 -55.64 -32.15
N GLU A 431 5.45 -56.86 -32.69
CA GLU A 431 4.54 -57.22 -33.80
C GLU A 431 3.08 -57.17 -33.33
N ARG A 432 2.82 -57.70 -32.13
CA ARG A 432 1.50 -57.63 -31.49
C ARG A 432 1.10 -56.18 -31.20
N PHE A 433 2.03 -55.35 -30.72
CA PHE A 433 1.78 -53.93 -30.53
C PHE A 433 1.37 -53.25 -31.83
N ILE A 434 2.08 -53.50 -32.94
CA ILE A 434 1.75 -52.89 -34.24
C ILE A 434 0.37 -53.35 -34.73
N ALA A 435 0.06 -54.64 -34.61
CA ALA A 435 -1.24 -55.18 -35.01
C ALA A 435 -2.40 -54.54 -34.22
N VAL A 436 -2.30 -54.52 -32.88
CA VAL A 436 -3.31 -53.92 -32.00
C VAL A 436 -3.37 -52.40 -32.18
N PHE A 437 -2.22 -51.74 -32.35
CA PHE A 437 -2.15 -50.31 -32.61
C PHE A 437 -2.86 -49.94 -33.91
N ASN A 438 -2.69 -50.70 -35.00
CA ASN A 438 -3.40 -50.43 -36.25
C ASN A 438 -4.92 -50.60 -36.11
N LEU A 439 -5.38 -51.59 -35.32
CA LEU A 439 -6.79 -51.76 -34.99
C LEU A 439 -7.34 -50.58 -34.17
N PHE A 440 -6.54 -50.07 -33.23
CA PHE A 440 -6.87 -48.90 -32.43
C PHE A 440 -6.80 -47.59 -33.22
N ASP A 441 -5.80 -47.40 -34.08
CA ASP A 441 -5.59 -46.19 -34.89
C ASP A 441 -6.83 -45.93 -35.76
N GLY A 442 -7.37 -46.96 -36.42
CA GLY A 442 -8.62 -46.84 -37.19
C GLY A 442 -9.84 -46.42 -36.35
N VAL A 443 -9.92 -46.87 -35.11
CA VAL A 443 -10.96 -46.46 -34.16
C VAL A 443 -10.71 -45.04 -33.66
N TRP A 444 -9.47 -44.74 -33.26
CA TRP A 444 -9.00 -43.47 -32.73
C TRP A 444 -9.21 -42.32 -33.72
N GLN A 445 -8.83 -42.52 -34.98
CA GLN A 445 -9.03 -41.53 -36.06
C GLN A 445 -10.51 -41.21 -36.25
N ARG A 446 -11.40 -42.19 -36.18
CA ARG A 446 -12.85 -41.94 -36.28
C ARG A 446 -13.40 -41.23 -35.06
N VAL A 447 -12.94 -41.60 -33.86
CA VAL A 447 -13.35 -40.94 -32.61
C VAL A 447 -12.92 -39.47 -32.64
N ILE A 448 -11.64 -39.18 -32.93
CA ILE A 448 -11.11 -37.82 -32.92
C ILE A 448 -11.74 -36.94 -34.01
N GLN A 449 -12.08 -37.50 -35.18
CA GLN A 449 -12.78 -36.80 -36.26
C GLN A 449 -14.24 -36.50 -35.90
N ALA A 450 -15.01 -37.49 -35.46
CA ALA A 450 -16.46 -37.39 -35.36
C ALA A 450 -16.98 -36.90 -34.00
N THR A 451 -16.30 -37.20 -32.88
CA THR A 451 -16.85 -36.87 -31.54
C THR A 451 -16.72 -35.39 -31.21
N GLN A 452 -17.76 -34.78 -30.64
CA GLN A 452 -17.74 -33.43 -30.06
C GLN A 452 -17.70 -33.48 -28.51
N ASP A 453 -17.85 -34.65 -27.90
CA ASP A 453 -17.85 -34.81 -26.45
C ASP A 453 -16.42 -34.63 -25.88
N PRO A 454 -16.19 -33.62 -25.03
CA PRO A 454 -14.86 -33.33 -24.48
C PRO A 454 -14.34 -34.46 -23.57
N ILE A 455 -15.22 -35.22 -22.90
CA ILE A 455 -14.80 -36.32 -22.02
C ILE A 455 -14.25 -37.48 -22.85
N THR A 456 -15.00 -37.91 -23.86
CA THR A 456 -14.59 -38.93 -24.82
C THR A 456 -13.30 -38.54 -25.55
N LEU A 457 -13.22 -37.29 -26.01
CA LEU A 457 -12.02 -36.77 -26.68
C LEU A 457 -10.81 -36.75 -25.75
N GLY A 458 -10.98 -36.28 -24.51
CA GLY A 458 -9.93 -36.24 -23.50
C GLY A 458 -9.41 -37.63 -23.13
N THR A 459 -10.29 -38.62 -22.99
CA THR A 459 -9.92 -40.02 -22.72
C THR A 459 -9.21 -40.64 -23.92
N SER A 460 -9.73 -40.45 -25.14
CA SER A 460 -9.10 -40.90 -26.38
C SER A 460 -7.65 -40.38 -26.51
N LEU A 461 -7.43 -39.10 -26.19
CA LEU A 461 -6.10 -38.49 -26.23
C LEU A 461 -5.17 -38.99 -25.12
N LYS A 462 -5.68 -39.31 -23.92
CA LYS A 462 -4.89 -40.00 -22.87
C LYS A 462 -4.36 -41.35 -23.37
N ILE A 463 -5.20 -42.11 -24.08
CA ILE A 463 -4.79 -43.39 -24.67
C ILE A 463 -3.72 -43.18 -25.73
N ALA A 464 -3.92 -42.24 -26.66
CA ALA A 464 -2.95 -41.91 -27.69
C ALA A 464 -1.59 -41.53 -27.09
N ARG A 465 -1.55 -40.73 -26.01
CA ARG A 465 -0.31 -40.41 -25.30
C ARG A 465 0.40 -41.65 -24.73
N THR A 466 -0.36 -42.60 -24.21
CA THR A 466 0.19 -43.88 -23.73
C THR A 466 0.78 -44.69 -24.89
N CYS A 467 0.13 -44.70 -26.05
CA CYS A 467 0.62 -45.33 -27.27
C CYS A 467 1.93 -44.68 -27.76
N VAL A 468 2.03 -43.34 -27.74
CA VAL A 468 3.27 -42.62 -28.11
C VAL A 468 4.42 -43.00 -27.19
N ARG A 469 4.20 -42.95 -25.86
CA ARG A 469 5.22 -43.35 -24.88
C ARG A 469 5.72 -44.76 -25.13
N TYR A 470 4.79 -45.68 -25.41
CA TYR A 470 5.10 -47.06 -25.65
C TYR A 470 5.87 -47.25 -26.97
N SER A 471 5.45 -46.59 -28.04
CA SER A 471 6.11 -46.61 -29.35
C SER A 471 7.55 -46.13 -29.27
N ILE A 472 7.80 -45.04 -28.54
CA ILE A 472 9.14 -44.49 -28.34
C ILE A 472 10.01 -45.43 -27.49
N ARG A 473 9.47 -46.02 -26.41
CA ARG A 473 10.17 -47.05 -25.62
C ARG A 473 10.58 -48.25 -26.48
N GLN A 474 9.73 -48.65 -27.44
CA GLN A 474 9.98 -49.74 -28.38
C GLN A 474 10.77 -49.31 -29.63
N LYS A 475 11.28 -48.08 -29.69
CA LYS A 475 12.01 -47.49 -30.83
C LYS A 475 11.23 -47.54 -32.16
N GLN A 476 9.90 -47.56 -32.11
CA GLN A 476 9.02 -47.53 -33.27
C GLN A 476 8.58 -46.08 -33.54
N ILE A 477 9.12 -45.51 -34.61
CA ILE A 477 8.93 -44.09 -34.95
C ILE A 477 7.60 -43.86 -35.68
N ASP A 478 7.18 -44.79 -36.53
CA ASP A 478 5.99 -44.65 -37.38
C ASP A 478 4.67 -44.47 -36.58
N PRO A 479 4.36 -45.28 -35.54
CA PRO A 479 3.17 -45.05 -34.72
C PRO A 479 3.18 -43.69 -34.01
N ALA A 480 4.33 -43.26 -33.49
CA ALA A 480 4.48 -41.96 -32.85
C ALA A 480 4.30 -40.82 -33.87
N GLN A 481 4.87 -40.95 -35.07
CA GLN A 481 4.74 -39.98 -36.16
C GLN A 481 3.30 -39.85 -36.63
N ARG A 482 2.55 -40.95 -36.79
CA ARG A 482 1.13 -40.92 -37.14
C ARG A 482 0.32 -40.14 -36.11
N ILE A 483 0.53 -40.42 -34.82
CA ILE A 483 -0.16 -39.69 -33.75
C ILE A 483 0.22 -38.20 -33.76
N PHE A 484 1.52 -37.86 -33.83
CA PHE A 484 1.95 -36.45 -33.87
C PHE A 484 1.41 -35.71 -35.09
N SER A 485 1.45 -36.31 -36.28
CA SER A 485 0.91 -35.72 -37.50
C SER A 485 -0.59 -35.45 -37.38
N THR A 486 -1.33 -36.41 -36.82
CA THR A 486 -2.78 -36.24 -36.61
C THR A 486 -3.07 -35.17 -35.55
N LEU A 487 -2.38 -35.19 -34.40
CA LEU A 487 -2.55 -34.19 -33.35
C LEU A 487 -2.22 -32.78 -33.84
N CYS A 488 -1.11 -32.63 -34.58
CA CYS A 488 -0.71 -31.36 -35.15
C CYS A 488 -1.72 -30.89 -36.19
N GLY A 489 -2.18 -31.77 -37.10
CA GLY A 489 -3.20 -31.44 -38.08
C GLY A 489 -4.55 -30.98 -37.47
N PHE A 490 -4.95 -31.52 -36.33
CA PHE A 490 -6.16 -31.08 -35.61
C PHE A 490 -5.95 -29.81 -34.78
N ALA A 491 -4.75 -29.58 -34.28
CA ALA A 491 -4.41 -28.38 -33.53
C ALA A 491 -4.31 -27.17 -34.47
N VAL A 492 -3.78 -27.37 -35.68
CA VAL A 492 -3.62 -26.32 -36.69
C VAL A 492 -4.99 -25.85 -37.20
N PRO A 493 -5.30 -24.56 -37.09
CA PRO A 493 -6.51 -23.99 -37.69
C PRO A 493 -6.39 -24.00 -39.23
N THR A 494 -7.51 -24.21 -39.92
CA THR A 494 -7.57 -24.27 -41.40
C THR A 494 -7.14 -22.96 -42.07
N SER A 495 -7.23 -21.84 -41.35
CA SER A 495 -6.65 -20.54 -41.73
C SER A 495 -6.56 -19.65 -40.48
N ALA A 496 -5.63 -18.70 -40.48
CA ALA A 496 -5.52 -17.66 -39.44
C ALA A 496 -6.84 -16.86 -39.27
N ALA A 497 -7.73 -16.90 -40.25
CA ALA A 497 -9.06 -16.30 -40.22
C ALA A 497 -10.12 -17.12 -39.46
N PHE A 498 -9.81 -18.28 -38.87
CA PHE A 498 -10.73 -19.07 -38.04
C PHE A 498 -10.22 -19.24 -36.61
N SER A 499 -11.11 -19.25 -35.61
CA SER A 499 -10.74 -19.50 -34.21
C SER A 499 -10.40 -20.97 -33.97
N LEU A 500 -9.57 -21.26 -32.97
CA LEU A 500 -9.39 -22.63 -32.52
C LEU A 500 -10.72 -23.22 -32.04
N VAL A 501 -10.98 -24.46 -32.45
CA VAL A 501 -12.11 -25.24 -31.93
C VAL A 501 -11.69 -25.89 -30.62
N ALA A 502 -12.62 -26.19 -29.72
CA ALA A 502 -12.35 -26.93 -28.48
C ALA A 502 -11.50 -28.19 -28.71
N LYS A 503 -11.74 -28.90 -29.82
CA LYS A 503 -10.93 -30.05 -30.25
C LYS A 503 -9.45 -29.70 -30.46
N GLY A 504 -9.16 -28.57 -31.11
CA GLY A 504 -7.80 -28.08 -31.35
C GLY A 504 -7.07 -27.71 -30.06
N VAL A 505 -7.77 -27.11 -29.09
CA VAL A 505 -7.21 -26.79 -27.77
C VAL A 505 -6.86 -28.06 -26.98
N ILE A 506 -7.71 -29.09 -27.04
CA ILE A 506 -7.47 -30.36 -26.35
C ILE A 506 -6.32 -31.14 -27.02
N ALA A 507 -6.21 -31.07 -28.36
CA ALA A 507 -5.07 -31.60 -29.09
C ALA A 507 -3.75 -30.90 -28.69
N LEU A 508 -3.76 -29.56 -28.65
CA LEU A 508 -2.64 -28.74 -28.21
C LEU A 508 -2.21 -29.06 -26.77
N HIS A 509 -3.17 -29.18 -25.84
CA HIS A 509 -2.89 -29.60 -24.46
C HIS A 509 -2.19 -30.97 -24.39
N SER A 510 -2.55 -31.88 -25.29
CA SER A 510 -1.94 -33.21 -25.36
C SER A 510 -0.51 -33.17 -25.90
N ILE A 511 -0.25 -32.34 -26.91
CA ILE A 511 1.11 -32.07 -27.44
C ILE A 511 2.00 -31.48 -26.34
N THR A 512 1.52 -30.44 -25.65
CA THR A 512 2.25 -29.78 -24.55
C THR A 512 2.66 -30.77 -23.45
N ARG A 513 1.73 -31.64 -23.03
CA ARG A 513 2.01 -32.67 -22.01
C ARG A 513 3.02 -33.72 -22.48
N LEU A 514 2.97 -34.13 -23.75
CA LEU A 514 3.95 -35.07 -24.31
C LEU A 514 5.35 -34.46 -24.32
N LEU A 515 5.47 -33.19 -24.71
CA LEU A 515 6.74 -32.46 -24.73
C LEU A 515 7.36 -32.38 -23.32
N GLN A 516 6.56 -32.02 -22.31
CA GLN A 516 7.01 -31.96 -20.92
C GLN A 516 7.47 -33.30 -20.35
N GLN A 517 6.82 -34.40 -20.75
CA GLN A 517 7.09 -35.73 -20.19
C GLN A 517 8.23 -36.46 -20.90
N MET A 518 8.40 -36.24 -22.20
CA MET A 518 9.32 -37.01 -23.04
C MET A 518 10.58 -36.23 -23.43
N LYS A 519 10.64 -34.91 -23.21
CA LYS A 519 11.81 -34.00 -23.31
C LYS A 519 12.80 -34.40 -24.43
N ALA A 520 13.85 -35.16 -24.10
CA ALA A 520 14.91 -35.58 -25.01
C ALA A 520 14.49 -36.64 -26.04
N GLN A 521 13.47 -37.44 -25.77
CA GLN A 521 13.10 -38.60 -26.58
C GLN A 521 12.28 -38.26 -27.83
N ILE A 522 11.77 -37.03 -27.93
CA ILE A 522 10.95 -36.56 -29.07
C ILE A 522 11.64 -35.49 -29.92
N TYR A 523 12.97 -35.34 -29.80
CA TYR A 523 13.71 -34.26 -30.47
C TYR A 523 13.52 -34.23 -31.99
N MET A 524 13.35 -35.39 -32.62
CA MET A 524 13.11 -35.51 -34.06
C MET A 524 11.76 -34.91 -34.50
N PHE A 525 10.83 -34.71 -33.57
CA PHE A 525 9.52 -34.13 -33.81
C PHE A 525 9.45 -32.63 -33.44
N TRP A 526 10.51 -32.05 -32.86
CA TRP A 526 10.54 -30.64 -32.47
C TRP A 526 10.18 -29.67 -33.61
N PRO A 527 10.66 -29.83 -34.86
CA PRO A 527 10.27 -28.94 -35.95
C PRO A 527 8.75 -28.88 -36.14
N LEU A 528 8.10 -30.04 -36.26
CA LEU A 528 6.65 -30.15 -36.45
C LEU A 528 5.86 -29.63 -35.24
N ILE A 529 6.32 -29.96 -34.02
CA ILE A 529 5.67 -29.55 -32.78
C ILE A 529 5.73 -28.03 -32.62
N PHE A 530 6.89 -27.41 -32.81
CA PHE A 530 7.05 -25.98 -32.62
C PHE A 530 6.45 -25.16 -33.75
N GLU A 531 6.45 -25.65 -34.98
CA GLU A 531 5.69 -25.05 -36.09
C GLU A 531 4.18 -25.03 -35.77
N THR A 532 3.65 -26.15 -35.27
CA THR A 532 2.25 -26.25 -34.84
C THR A 532 1.94 -25.28 -33.69
N ILE A 533 2.78 -25.25 -32.67
CA ILE A 533 2.60 -24.35 -31.52
C ILE A 533 2.69 -22.88 -31.96
N SER A 534 3.63 -22.55 -32.84
CA SER A 534 3.80 -21.21 -33.41
C SER A 534 2.54 -20.74 -34.12
N LEU A 535 1.97 -21.59 -35.00
CA LEU A 535 0.78 -21.26 -35.77
C LEU A 535 -0.49 -21.16 -34.90
N CYS A 536 -0.62 -22.05 -33.91
CA CYS A 536 -1.69 -21.99 -32.91
C CYS A 536 -1.59 -20.72 -32.06
N HIS A 537 -0.39 -20.39 -31.58
CA HIS A 537 -0.16 -19.17 -30.80
C HIS A 537 -0.47 -17.93 -31.63
N HIS A 538 -0.02 -17.88 -32.89
CA HIS A 538 -0.33 -16.79 -33.80
C HIS A 538 -1.84 -16.60 -33.89
N THR A 539 -2.58 -17.64 -34.30
CA THR A 539 -4.05 -17.59 -34.42
C THR A 539 -4.75 -17.20 -33.11
N ALA A 540 -4.32 -17.77 -31.98
CA ALA A 540 -4.91 -17.52 -30.68
C ALA A 540 -4.65 -16.09 -30.17
N ALA A 541 -3.53 -15.47 -30.54
CA ALA A 541 -3.23 -14.08 -30.22
C ALA A 541 -4.15 -13.09 -30.96
N HIS A 542 -4.67 -13.49 -32.12
CA HIS A 542 -5.55 -12.66 -32.97
C HIS A 542 -7.02 -12.70 -32.58
N LYS A 543 -7.50 -13.89 -32.22
CA LYS A 543 -8.92 -14.15 -32.00
C LYS A 543 -9.16 -14.44 -30.54
N ARG A 544 -10.14 -13.76 -29.94
CA ARG A 544 -10.50 -13.97 -28.53
C ARG A 544 -11.77 -14.81 -28.44
N SER A 545 -11.74 -16.04 -28.94
CA SER A 545 -12.70 -17.05 -28.50
C SER A 545 -12.28 -17.62 -27.14
N ALA A 546 -13.21 -18.29 -26.45
CA ALA A 546 -12.88 -19.00 -25.21
C ALA A 546 -11.78 -20.06 -25.42
N ALA A 547 -11.83 -20.75 -26.56
CA ALA A 547 -10.85 -21.74 -26.97
C ALA A 547 -9.47 -21.12 -27.24
N ASP A 548 -9.41 -20.00 -27.95
CA ASP A 548 -8.15 -19.29 -28.21
C ASP A 548 -7.50 -18.79 -26.92
N THR A 549 -8.30 -18.26 -25.99
CA THR A 549 -7.82 -17.80 -24.68
C THR A 549 -7.23 -18.95 -23.87
N GLN A 550 -7.85 -20.13 -23.93
CA GLN A 550 -7.34 -21.33 -23.29
C GLN A 550 -6.07 -21.84 -23.97
N ALA A 551 -5.98 -21.78 -25.31
CA ALA A 551 -4.76 -22.15 -26.04
C ALA A 551 -3.57 -21.26 -25.64
N LEU A 552 -3.75 -19.95 -25.52
CA LEU A 552 -2.69 -19.05 -25.03
C LEU A 552 -2.23 -19.39 -23.60
N LYS A 553 -3.16 -19.76 -22.71
CA LYS A 553 -2.81 -20.23 -21.36
C LYS A 553 -1.99 -21.52 -21.38
N LEU A 554 -2.15 -22.36 -22.40
CA LEU A 554 -1.39 -23.60 -22.55
C LEU A 554 -0.03 -23.40 -23.22
N ILE A 555 0.08 -22.44 -24.14
CA ILE A 555 1.32 -22.08 -24.83
C ILE A 555 2.03 -20.96 -24.05
N GLN A 556 2.43 -21.29 -22.82
CA GLN A 556 3.24 -20.38 -22.01
C GLN A 556 4.73 -20.55 -22.32
N PRO A 557 5.55 -19.50 -22.18
CA PRO A 557 7.01 -19.62 -22.27
C PRO A 557 7.58 -20.68 -21.31
N SER A 558 6.97 -20.86 -20.14
CA SER A 558 7.33 -21.89 -19.14
C SER A 558 7.30 -23.33 -19.67
N LEU A 559 6.61 -23.60 -20.79
CA LEU A 559 6.64 -24.89 -21.46
C LEU A 559 8.06 -25.36 -21.75
N LEU A 560 8.96 -24.42 -22.05
CA LEU A 560 10.33 -24.70 -22.46
C LEU A 560 11.32 -24.67 -21.29
N SER A 561 10.82 -24.71 -20.06
CA SER A 561 11.65 -24.92 -18.86
C SER A 561 12.47 -26.21 -18.94
N PHE A 562 12.00 -27.25 -19.65
CA PHE A 562 12.79 -28.47 -19.86
C PHE A 562 14.09 -28.25 -20.63
N SER A 563 14.27 -27.10 -21.29
CA SER A 563 15.52 -26.76 -21.99
C SER A 563 16.73 -26.73 -21.05
N THR A 564 16.53 -26.52 -19.74
CA THR A 564 17.61 -26.57 -18.74
C THR A 564 18.08 -27.98 -18.42
N GLU A 565 17.26 -29.00 -18.69
CA GLU A 565 17.55 -30.40 -18.34
C GLU A 565 18.15 -31.21 -19.50
N ILE A 566 18.09 -30.70 -20.73
CA ILE A 566 18.64 -31.38 -21.92
C ILE A 566 20.14 -31.13 -22.07
N ASN A 567 20.88 -32.08 -22.64
CA ASN A 567 22.33 -31.95 -22.90
C ASN A 567 22.66 -30.90 -23.98
N ASP A 568 23.93 -30.48 -24.07
CA ASP A 568 24.40 -29.37 -24.95
C ASP A 568 24.12 -29.62 -26.43
N GLU A 569 24.34 -30.85 -26.89
CA GLU A 569 24.06 -31.22 -28.28
C GLU A 569 22.57 -31.06 -28.64
N LEU A 570 21.66 -31.52 -27.78
CA LEU A 570 20.22 -31.41 -28.01
C LEU A 570 19.73 -29.98 -27.83
N PHE A 571 20.33 -29.21 -26.91
CA PHE A 571 20.01 -27.80 -26.72
C PHE A 571 20.36 -26.96 -27.95
N THR A 572 21.55 -27.16 -28.52
CA THR A 572 21.96 -26.47 -29.75
C THR A 572 21.03 -26.82 -30.93
N LYS A 573 20.57 -28.08 -31.02
CA LYS A 573 19.56 -28.50 -32.00
C LYS A 573 18.20 -27.83 -31.75
N LEU A 574 17.71 -27.80 -30.50
CA LEU A 574 16.46 -27.12 -30.12
C LEU A 574 16.52 -25.64 -30.50
N PHE A 575 17.61 -24.97 -30.13
CA PHE A 575 17.84 -23.56 -30.41
C PHE A 575 17.87 -23.28 -31.92
N GLY A 576 18.55 -24.14 -32.70
CA GLY A 576 18.60 -24.05 -34.15
C GLY A 576 17.22 -24.20 -34.81
N VAL A 577 16.37 -25.12 -34.31
CA VAL A 577 14.99 -25.29 -34.80
C VAL A 577 14.15 -24.03 -34.58
N ILE A 578 14.21 -23.45 -33.37
CA ILE A 578 13.42 -22.26 -33.03
C ILE A 578 13.94 -21.02 -33.77
N LYS A 579 15.26 -20.89 -33.93
CA LYS A 579 15.86 -19.81 -34.74
C LYS A 579 15.38 -19.89 -36.19
N LYS A 580 15.49 -21.06 -36.81
CA LYS A 580 15.03 -21.28 -38.19
C LYS A 580 13.54 -20.94 -38.35
N LEU A 581 12.70 -21.36 -37.40
CA LEU A 581 11.29 -21.02 -37.38
C LEU A 581 11.07 -19.50 -37.29
N SER A 582 11.85 -18.80 -36.47
CA SER A 582 11.80 -17.33 -36.39
C SER A 582 12.19 -16.65 -37.70
N GLU A 583 13.17 -17.18 -38.44
CA GLU A 583 13.58 -16.66 -39.74
C GLU A 583 12.50 -16.89 -40.82
N GLU A 584 11.91 -18.09 -40.84
CA GLU A 584 10.85 -18.47 -41.78
C GLU A 584 9.56 -17.66 -41.56
N GLU A 585 9.19 -17.42 -40.29
CA GLU A 585 8.01 -16.61 -39.93
C GLU A 585 8.19 -15.13 -40.30
N TYR A 586 9.39 -14.58 -40.11
CA TYR A 586 9.72 -13.25 -40.59
C TYR A 586 9.62 -13.16 -42.12
N LYS A 587 10.26 -14.10 -42.85
CA LYS A 587 10.21 -14.13 -44.33
C LYS A 587 8.76 -14.24 -44.83
N THR A 588 7.99 -15.14 -44.25
CA THR A 588 6.58 -15.35 -44.58
C THR A 588 5.74 -14.09 -44.33
N PHE A 589 6.00 -13.37 -43.23
CA PHE A 589 5.33 -12.11 -42.91
C PHE A 589 5.59 -11.03 -43.97
N ILE A 590 6.85 -10.88 -44.42
CA ILE A 590 7.23 -9.94 -45.47
C ILE A 590 6.61 -10.33 -46.82
N GLU A 591 6.74 -11.59 -47.23
CA GLU A 591 6.24 -12.09 -48.51
C GLU A 591 4.71 -11.96 -48.64
N ARG A 592 3.98 -12.22 -47.56
CA ARG A 592 2.51 -12.17 -47.56
C ARG A 592 1.95 -10.76 -47.33
N LYS A 593 2.80 -9.74 -47.17
CA LYS A 593 2.40 -8.39 -46.68
C LYS A 593 1.47 -8.52 -45.47
N GLY A 594 1.87 -9.39 -44.54
CA GLY A 594 1.03 -9.79 -43.42
C GLY A 594 0.55 -8.59 -42.61
N THR A 595 -0.68 -8.63 -42.13
CA THR A 595 -1.24 -7.56 -41.29
C THR A 595 -0.78 -7.65 -39.84
N VAL A 596 -0.30 -8.82 -39.39
CA VAL A 596 0.16 -9.03 -38.01
C VAL A 596 1.33 -10.01 -37.96
N PRO A 597 2.38 -9.69 -37.19
CA PRO A 597 3.56 -10.55 -37.04
C PRO A 597 3.37 -11.67 -36.01
N ASN A 598 4.08 -12.78 -36.22
CA ASN A 598 4.16 -13.87 -35.25
C ASN A 598 5.45 -13.79 -34.43
N PHE A 599 5.37 -13.22 -33.24
CA PHE A 599 6.54 -13.04 -32.37
C PHE A 599 6.89 -14.25 -31.51
N TRP A 600 6.04 -15.29 -31.50
CA TRP A 600 6.21 -16.40 -30.58
C TRP A 600 7.56 -17.12 -30.73
N PRO A 601 8.06 -17.45 -31.94
CA PRO A 601 9.35 -18.11 -32.09
C PRO A 601 10.51 -17.27 -31.54
N PHE A 602 10.54 -15.97 -31.85
CA PHE A 602 11.61 -15.07 -31.41
C PHE A 602 11.56 -14.81 -29.90
N LYS A 603 10.38 -14.54 -29.33
CA LYS A 603 10.20 -14.42 -27.86
C LYS A 603 10.63 -15.69 -27.15
N THR A 604 10.33 -16.82 -27.74
CA THR A 604 10.72 -18.13 -27.21
C THR A 604 12.23 -18.35 -27.26
N LEU A 605 12.87 -17.96 -28.37
CA LEU A 605 14.33 -17.97 -28.52
C LEU A 605 15.01 -17.15 -27.43
N ALA A 606 14.52 -15.92 -27.21
CA ALA A 606 14.97 -15.01 -26.15
C ALA A 606 14.80 -15.61 -24.74
N TYR A 607 13.64 -16.22 -24.48
CA TYR A 607 13.33 -16.84 -23.20
C TYR A 607 14.25 -18.04 -22.89
N ILE A 608 14.44 -18.95 -23.85
CA ILE A 608 15.32 -20.12 -23.70
C ILE A 608 16.77 -19.68 -23.50
N PHE A 609 17.22 -18.65 -24.23
CA PHE A 609 18.55 -18.06 -24.05
C PHE A 609 18.74 -17.59 -22.61
N GLY A 610 17.75 -16.87 -22.05
CA GLY A 610 17.78 -16.39 -20.66
C GLY A 610 17.76 -17.50 -19.60
N LEU A 611 17.03 -18.60 -19.83
CA LEU A 611 17.00 -19.74 -18.90
C LEU A 611 18.32 -20.52 -18.85
N ASN A 612 19.09 -20.50 -19.94
CA ASN A 612 20.27 -21.34 -20.12
C ASN A 612 21.58 -20.54 -20.11
N ILE A 613 21.63 -19.39 -19.43
CA ILE A 613 22.80 -18.49 -19.39
C ILE A 613 24.12 -19.21 -19.04
N THR A 614 24.09 -20.27 -18.22
CA THR A 614 25.27 -21.05 -17.81
C THR A 614 25.99 -21.76 -18.96
N ARG A 615 25.32 -21.99 -20.08
CA ARG A 615 25.79 -22.81 -21.22
C ARG A 615 25.66 -22.08 -22.57
N VAL A 616 25.45 -20.76 -22.52
CA VAL A 616 25.15 -19.90 -23.68
C VAL A 616 26.36 -19.65 -24.59
N SER A 617 27.59 -20.00 -24.17
CA SER A 617 28.82 -19.73 -24.94
C SER A 617 28.82 -20.30 -26.36
N GLU A 618 28.09 -21.39 -26.61
CA GLU A 618 28.01 -22.01 -27.95
C GLU A 618 26.96 -21.36 -28.87
N ILE A 619 25.96 -20.67 -28.30
CA ILE A 619 24.81 -20.13 -29.05
C ILE A 619 24.74 -18.60 -29.05
N GLU A 620 25.58 -17.91 -28.26
CA GLU A 620 25.58 -16.45 -28.16
C GLU A 620 25.76 -15.76 -29.52
N ASP A 621 26.71 -16.21 -30.34
CA ASP A 621 26.92 -15.65 -31.69
C ASP A 621 25.64 -15.78 -32.52
N SER A 622 25.09 -16.99 -32.58
CA SER A 622 23.89 -17.30 -33.34
C SER A 622 22.66 -16.50 -32.89
N PHE A 623 22.52 -16.23 -31.57
CA PHE A 623 21.44 -15.44 -31.01
C PHE A 623 21.59 -13.95 -31.33
N PHE A 624 22.75 -13.37 -31.03
CA PHE A 624 23.00 -11.95 -31.20
C PHE A 624 23.04 -11.54 -32.67
N ASP A 625 23.52 -12.42 -33.58
CA ASP A 625 23.43 -12.21 -35.02
C ASP A 625 21.97 -12.12 -35.48
N HIS A 626 21.11 -13.03 -34.99
CA HIS A 626 19.67 -13.02 -35.30
C HIS A 626 18.96 -11.80 -34.71
N LEU A 627 19.28 -11.43 -33.47
CA LEU A 627 18.76 -10.22 -32.83
C LEU A 627 19.16 -8.97 -33.61
N GLY A 628 20.44 -8.87 -34.02
CA GLY A 628 20.96 -7.77 -34.82
C GLY A 628 20.27 -7.65 -36.16
N TYR A 629 20.04 -8.77 -36.83
CA TYR A 629 19.25 -8.82 -38.06
C TYR A 629 17.82 -8.29 -37.86
N LEU A 630 17.13 -8.71 -36.80
CA LEU A 630 15.78 -8.25 -36.50
C LEU A 630 15.71 -6.78 -36.07
N LEU A 631 16.74 -6.23 -35.42
CA LEU A 631 16.82 -4.81 -35.06
C LEU A 631 16.96 -3.89 -36.29
N GLN A 632 17.44 -4.41 -37.41
CA GLN A 632 17.65 -3.68 -38.67
C GLN A 632 16.71 -4.14 -39.79
N CYS A 633 15.72 -4.97 -39.48
CA CYS A 633 14.82 -5.52 -40.49
C CYS A 633 13.80 -4.49 -40.98
N ASP A 634 13.12 -4.77 -42.10
CA ASP A 634 12.21 -3.81 -42.73
C ASP A 634 10.94 -3.52 -41.89
N SER A 635 10.48 -4.51 -41.11
CA SER A 635 9.26 -4.41 -40.31
C SER A 635 9.47 -3.67 -38.98
N PRO A 636 8.76 -2.55 -38.73
CA PRO A 636 8.83 -1.84 -37.46
C PRO A 636 8.34 -2.69 -36.27
N GLU A 637 7.39 -3.60 -36.51
CA GLU A 637 6.84 -4.45 -35.47
C GLU A 637 7.88 -5.47 -34.96
N TYR A 638 8.64 -6.10 -35.86
CA TYR A 638 9.73 -7.00 -35.49
C TYR A 638 10.91 -6.27 -34.84
N ARG A 639 11.27 -5.07 -35.34
CA ARG A 639 12.29 -4.22 -34.75
C ARG A 639 11.97 -3.81 -33.30
N THR A 640 10.73 -3.38 -33.05
CA THR A 640 10.26 -3.04 -31.71
C THR A 640 10.29 -4.26 -30.78
N GLN A 641 9.82 -5.41 -31.27
CA GLN A 641 9.84 -6.64 -30.49
C GLN A 641 11.27 -7.12 -30.19
N ALA A 642 12.20 -7.00 -31.15
CA ALA A 642 13.62 -7.28 -30.96
C ALA A 642 14.21 -6.40 -29.86
N THR A 643 13.88 -5.11 -29.86
CA THR A 643 14.32 -4.16 -28.83
C THR A 643 13.79 -4.54 -27.45
N ASN A 644 12.50 -4.90 -27.34
CA ASN A 644 11.91 -5.34 -26.06
C ASN A 644 12.57 -6.61 -25.53
N SER A 645 12.76 -7.62 -26.40
CA SER A 645 13.40 -8.88 -26.02
C SER A 645 14.89 -8.70 -25.68
N LEU A 646 15.58 -7.74 -26.29
CA LEU A 646 16.93 -7.35 -25.88
C LEU A 646 16.93 -6.98 -24.40
N PHE A 647 16.07 -6.07 -23.93
CA PHE A 647 16.04 -5.67 -22.52
C PHE A 647 15.60 -6.79 -21.55
N GLU A 648 14.66 -7.65 -21.97
CA GLU A 648 14.27 -8.84 -21.18
C GLU A 648 15.47 -9.75 -20.92
N ILE A 649 16.28 -10.01 -21.96
CA ILE A 649 17.48 -10.84 -21.85
C ILE A 649 18.58 -10.10 -21.09
N SER A 650 18.79 -8.81 -21.35
CA SER A 650 19.76 -7.98 -20.65
C SER A 650 19.58 -8.09 -19.15
N LYS A 651 18.32 -8.05 -18.67
CA LYS A 651 18.00 -8.21 -17.25
C LYS A 651 18.46 -9.58 -16.71
N ASN A 652 18.19 -10.65 -17.45
CA ASN A 652 18.57 -12.01 -17.03
C ASN A 652 20.10 -12.19 -17.04
N VAL A 653 20.78 -11.71 -18.09
CA VAL A 653 22.24 -11.84 -18.27
C VAL A 653 23.00 -11.03 -17.23
N VAL A 654 22.62 -9.77 -16.98
CA VAL A 654 23.31 -8.89 -16.03
C VAL A 654 23.10 -9.33 -14.58
N ASN A 655 21.93 -9.86 -14.24
CA ASN A 655 21.66 -10.36 -12.88
C ASN A 655 22.23 -11.75 -12.60
N SER A 656 22.53 -12.55 -13.63
CA SER A 656 23.11 -13.87 -13.46
C SER A 656 24.59 -13.79 -13.10
N GLN A 657 25.01 -14.45 -12.02
CA GLN A 657 26.42 -14.57 -11.64
C GLN A 657 27.22 -15.45 -12.63
N ASN A 658 26.53 -16.29 -13.41
CA ASN A 658 27.14 -17.25 -14.33
C ASN A 658 27.29 -16.72 -15.77
N SER A 659 26.94 -15.46 -16.04
CA SER A 659 27.10 -14.88 -17.38
C SER A 659 28.55 -14.49 -17.66
N THR A 660 29.02 -14.80 -18.87
CA THR A 660 30.37 -14.44 -19.30
C THR A 660 30.51 -12.93 -19.50
N GLN A 661 31.71 -12.38 -19.26
CA GLN A 661 32.00 -10.97 -19.51
C GLN A 661 31.77 -10.58 -20.98
N LYS A 662 32.10 -11.49 -21.92
CA LYS A 662 31.84 -11.34 -23.36
C LYS A 662 30.35 -11.15 -23.66
N CYS A 663 29.48 -11.99 -23.06
CA CYS A 663 28.03 -11.89 -23.26
C CYS A 663 27.46 -10.59 -22.63
N ARG A 664 27.93 -10.21 -21.44
CA ARG A 664 27.56 -8.93 -20.80
C ARG A 664 27.96 -7.72 -21.67
N GLN A 665 29.16 -7.74 -22.25
CA GLN A 665 29.61 -6.67 -23.13
C GLN A 665 28.73 -6.56 -24.38
N ARG A 666 28.41 -7.69 -25.02
CA ARG A 666 27.48 -7.72 -26.16
C ARG A 666 26.12 -7.13 -25.85
N ILE A 667 25.57 -7.42 -24.67
CA ILE A 667 24.31 -6.80 -24.25
C ILE A 667 24.39 -5.28 -24.33
N PHE A 668 25.45 -4.68 -23.77
CA PHE A 668 25.60 -3.23 -23.83
C PHE A 668 25.89 -2.72 -25.25
N ASP A 669 26.64 -3.47 -26.07
CA ASP A 669 26.89 -3.13 -27.47
C ASP A 669 25.59 -3.10 -28.29
N TYR A 670 24.70 -4.08 -28.12
CA TYR A 670 23.40 -4.11 -28.80
C TYR A 670 22.42 -3.08 -28.24
N ILE A 671 22.45 -2.77 -26.94
CA ILE A 671 21.66 -1.64 -26.39
C ILE A 671 22.15 -0.32 -27.00
N PHE A 672 23.47 -0.15 -27.12
CA PHE A 672 24.06 1.03 -27.78
C PHE A 672 23.67 1.10 -29.25
N GLN A 673 23.74 -0.02 -29.98
CA GLN A 673 23.29 -0.11 -31.38
C GLN A 673 21.80 0.25 -31.51
N ALA A 674 20.95 -0.25 -30.61
CA ALA A 674 19.52 0.05 -30.62
C ALA A 674 19.25 1.53 -30.33
N ALA A 675 19.92 2.10 -29.33
CA ALA A 675 19.81 3.52 -29.00
C ALA A 675 20.28 4.42 -30.16
N ASN A 676 21.36 4.03 -30.85
CA ASN A 676 21.91 4.75 -32.02
C ASN A 676 21.27 4.35 -33.36
N SER A 677 20.13 3.66 -33.34
CA SER A 677 19.48 3.20 -34.58
C SER A 677 18.89 4.38 -35.37
N ASN A 678 18.99 4.30 -36.70
CA ASN A 678 18.30 5.23 -37.61
C ASN A 678 16.77 5.00 -37.64
N HIS A 679 16.29 3.90 -37.06
CA HIS A 679 14.87 3.59 -36.94
C HIS A 679 14.29 4.20 -35.66
N ARG A 680 13.32 5.11 -35.81
CA ARG A 680 12.65 5.80 -34.69
C ARG A 680 12.07 4.84 -33.66
N ASP A 681 11.40 3.79 -34.13
CA ASP A 681 10.79 2.75 -33.29
C ASP A 681 11.80 2.02 -32.41
N VAL A 682 12.98 1.70 -32.93
CA VAL A 682 14.07 1.03 -32.18
C VAL A 682 14.71 1.99 -31.17
N SER A 683 15.11 3.17 -31.63
CA SER A 683 15.84 4.14 -30.79
C SER A 683 14.98 4.62 -29.62
N VAL A 684 13.71 4.97 -29.88
CA VAL A 684 12.78 5.40 -28.83
C VAL A 684 12.45 4.24 -27.88
N ALA A 685 12.26 3.01 -28.39
CA ALA A 685 12.06 1.84 -27.53
C ALA A 685 13.30 1.55 -26.67
N ALA A 686 14.51 1.79 -27.18
CA ALA A 686 15.74 1.60 -26.42
C ALA A 686 15.86 2.56 -25.24
N PHE A 687 15.63 3.86 -25.44
CA PHE A 687 15.63 4.83 -24.33
C PHE A 687 14.50 4.59 -23.32
N ASN A 688 13.32 4.15 -23.79
CA ASN A 688 12.23 3.76 -22.89
C ASN A 688 12.57 2.49 -22.10
N GLY A 689 13.28 1.53 -22.69
CA GLY A 689 13.67 0.27 -22.05
C GLY A 689 14.77 0.43 -20.99
N LEU A 690 15.64 1.43 -21.12
CA LEU A 690 16.73 1.69 -20.16
C LEU A 690 16.23 1.96 -18.74
N LEU A 691 15.16 2.73 -18.56
CA LEU A 691 14.67 3.06 -17.21
C LEU A 691 14.13 1.81 -16.47
N PRO A 692 13.18 1.02 -17.03
CA PRO A 692 12.75 -0.25 -16.43
C PRO A 692 13.89 -1.26 -16.26
N PHE A 693 14.88 -1.26 -17.17
CA PHE A 693 16.06 -2.10 -17.04
C PHE A 693 16.83 -1.77 -15.76
N LEU A 694 17.22 -0.50 -15.56
CA LEU A 694 17.96 -0.06 -14.36
C LEU A 694 17.13 -0.22 -13.07
N ALA A 695 15.88 0.28 -13.09
CA ALA A 695 14.98 0.24 -11.94
C ALA A 695 14.55 -1.20 -11.56
N GLY A 696 14.59 -2.13 -12.51
CA GLY A 696 14.24 -3.53 -12.32
C GLY A 696 15.26 -4.37 -11.54
N GLY A 697 16.15 -3.74 -10.76
CA GLY A 697 17.17 -4.39 -9.93
C GLY A 697 18.48 -4.71 -10.65
N THR A 698 18.66 -4.31 -11.91
CA THR A 698 19.92 -4.58 -12.64
C THR A 698 21.04 -3.62 -12.27
N ALA A 699 20.73 -2.40 -11.83
CA ALA A 699 21.70 -1.34 -11.55
C ALA A 699 22.86 -1.81 -10.64
N MET A 700 22.53 -2.56 -9.58
CA MET A 700 23.53 -3.07 -8.63
C MET A 700 24.52 -4.09 -9.24
N ASN A 701 24.13 -4.73 -10.35
CA ASN A 701 24.87 -5.82 -11.00
C ASN A 701 25.57 -5.40 -12.30
N ILE A 702 25.50 -4.11 -12.68
CA ILE A 702 26.12 -3.58 -13.91
C ILE A 702 27.65 -3.63 -13.85
N GLY A 703 28.25 -3.31 -12.70
CA GLY A 703 29.71 -3.29 -12.53
C GLY A 703 30.41 -2.39 -13.55
N ASP A 704 31.37 -2.92 -14.30
CA ASP A 704 32.16 -2.18 -15.28
C ASP A 704 31.36 -1.71 -16.53
N GLY A 705 30.07 -2.03 -16.63
CA GLY A 705 29.19 -1.58 -17.71
C GLY A 705 28.67 -0.15 -17.59
N TRP A 706 28.86 0.52 -16.43
CA TRP A 706 28.32 1.87 -16.18
C TRP A 706 28.79 2.94 -17.18
N PRO A 707 30.08 3.01 -17.56
CA PRO A 707 30.54 3.94 -18.60
C PRO A 707 29.77 3.79 -19.91
N MET A 708 29.40 2.56 -20.30
CA MET A 708 28.66 2.30 -21.52
C MET A 708 27.21 2.78 -21.41
N VAL A 709 26.53 2.54 -20.27
CA VAL A 709 25.18 3.08 -20.01
C VAL A 709 25.17 4.61 -20.08
N LEU A 710 26.16 5.27 -19.46
CA LEU A 710 26.29 6.72 -19.50
C LEU A 710 26.63 7.25 -20.90
N THR A 711 27.40 6.48 -21.68
CA THR A 711 27.70 6.78 -23.08
C THR A 711 26.45 6.65 -23.95
N ILE A 712 25.61 5.62 -23.73
CA ILE A 712 24.32 5.47 -24.40
C ILE A 712 23.43 6.69 -24.17
N LEU A 713 23.42 7.26 -22.97
CA LEU A 713 22.68 8.51 -22.70
C LEU A 713 23.23 9.73 -23.46
N LYS A 714 24.52 9.76 -23.80
CA LYS A 714 25.09 10.80 -24.66
C LYS A 714 24.74 10.63 -26.14
N VAL A 715 24.42 9.41 -26.58
CA VAL A 715 24.03 9.13 -27.97
C VAL A 715 22.73 9.84 -28.34
N VAL A 716 21.89 10.22 -27.37
CA VAL A 716 20.68 11.01 -27.59
C VAL A 716 20.90 12.19 -28.56
N TRP A 717 22.05 12.87 -28.47
CA TRP A 717 22.42 14.01 -29.32
C TRP A 717 22.76 13.64 -30.78
N ALA A 718 23.10 12.38 -31.04
CA ALA A 718 23.32 11.86 -32.39
C ALA A 718 22.01 11.37 -33.04
N THR A 719 20.93 11.22 -32.26
CA THR A 719 19.64 10.75 -32.79
C THR A 719 18.76 11.91 -33.26
N PRO A 720 18.02 11.77 -34.37
CA PRO A 720 17.12 12.81 -34.87
C PRO A 720 15.77 12.85 -34.15
N PHE A 721 15.60 12.13 -33.03
CA PHE A 721 14.31 11.90 -32.38
C PHE A 721 14.21 12.67 -31.05
N PRO A 722 13.38 13.73 -30.96
CA PRO A 722 13.31 14.58 -29.77
C PRO A 722 12.80 13.85 -28.51
N GLU A 723 12.01 12.79 -28.67
CA GLU A 723 11.51 11.98 -27.54
C GLU A 723 12.64 11.32 -26.73
N ASN A 724 13.76 11.01 -27.40
CA ASN A 724 14.93 10.43 -26.76
C ASN A 724 15.56 11.38 -25.74
N ILE A 725 15.43 12.69 -25.94
CA ILE A 725 15.95 13.70 -25.00
C ILE A 725 15.17 13.62 -23.68
N GLN A 726 13.84 13.57 -23.76
CA GLN A 726 12.99 13.42 -22.57
C GLN A 726 13.21 12.06 -21.89
N ASN A 727 13.24 10.96 -22.65
CA ASN A 727 13.42 9.62 -22.09
C ASN A 727 14.82 9.46 -21.48
N GLY A 728 15.86 9.91 -22.16
CA GLY A 728 17.22 9.90 -21.64
C GLY A 728 17.39 10.79 -20.40
N PHE A 729 16.72 11.94 -20.34
CA PHE A 729 16.71 12.77 -19.13
C PHE A 729 16.05 12.06 -17.95
N ARG A 730 14.94 11.33 -18.17
CA ARG A 730 14.31 10.49 -17.13
C ARG A 730 15.25 9.41 -16.62
N VAL A 731 15.99 8.75 -17.51
CA VAL A 731 17.00 7.74 -17.13
C VAL A 731 18.14 8.40 -16.34
N LEU A 732 18.67 9.55 -16.81
CA LEU A 732 19.73 10.28 -16.12
C LEU A 732 19.31 10.74 -14.71
N THR A 733 18.07 11.21 -14.56
CA THR A 733 17.49 11.60 -13.27
C THR A 733 17.47 10.42 -12.30
N PHE A 734 17.04 9.24 -12.76
CA PHE A 734 17.03 8.02 -11.96
C PHE A 734 18.45 7.59 -11.58
N ILE A 735 19.41 7.65 -12.50
CA ILE A 735 20.82 7.34 -12.19
C ILE A 735 21.35 8.25 -11.09
N CYS A 736 21.12 9.56 -11.22
CA CYS A 736 21.62 10.56 -10.28
C CYS A 736 20.87 10.57 -8.94
N SER A 737 19.70 9.94 -8.83
CA SER A 737 18.91 9.91 -7.59
C SER A 737 19.06 8.59 -6.85
N ASP A 738 19.05 7.47 -7.57
CA ASP A 738 18.93 6.13 -6.99
C ASP A 738 20.13 5.21 -7.27
N CYS A 739 20.98 5.54 -8.24
CA CYS A 739 22.07 4.64 -8.67
C CYS A 739 23.48 5.11 -8.30
N LEU A 740 23.67 6.34 -7.78
CA LEU A 740 25.00 6.92 -7.54
C LEU A 740 25.91 6.04 -6.67
N MET A 741 25.35 5.33 -5.69
CA MET A 741 26.13 4.43 -4.81
C MET A 741 26.75 3.23 -5.53
N TYR A 742 26.30 2.92 -6.75
CA TYR A 742 26.84 1.83 -7.58
C TYR A 742 27.91 2.30 -8.58
N LEU A 743 28.13 3.61 -8.72
CA LEU A 743 29.11 4.17 -9.65
C LEU A 743 30.49 4.28 -8.99
N LYS A 744 31.54 3.88 -9.71
CA LYS A 744 32.92 4.17 -9.30
C LYS A 744 33.25 5.64 -9.55
N VAL A 745 34.33 6.12 -8.94
CA VAL A 745 34.86 7.48 -9.14
C VAL A 745 35.05 7.81 -10.63
N THR A 746 35.59 6.86 -11.41
CA THR A 746 35.75 6.99 -12.86
C THR A 746 34.42 7.11 -13.62
N ASP A 747 33.37 6.44 -13.14
CA ASP A 747 32.05 6.47 -13.76
C ASP A 747 31.34 7.81 -13.47
N LEU A 748 31.60 8.41 -12.31
CA LEU A 748 31.08 9.73 -11.94
C LEU A 748 31.61 10.83 -12.87
N GLU A 749 32.85 10.75 -13.33
CA GLU A 749 33.38 11.70 -14.33
C GLU A 749 32.61 11.61 -15.65
N VAL A 750 32.34 10.38 -16.11
CA VAL A 750 31.52 10.15 -17.32
C VAL A 750 30.10 10.67 -17.10
N CYS A 751 29.54 10.46 -15.90
CA CYS A 751 28.22 10.92 -15.50
C CYS A 751 28.12 12.45 -15.52
N LEU A 752 29.08 13.16 -14.91
CA LEU A 752 29.18 14.62 -14.93
C LEU A 752 29.31 15.15 -16.37
N SER A 753 30.06 14.45 -17.21
CA SER A 753 30.14 14.79 -18.64
C SER A 753 28.80 14.56 -19.37
N THR A 754 28.02 13.54 -19.00
CA THR A 754 26.65 13.33 -19.52
C THR A 754 25.72 14.45 -19.04
N ILE A 755 25.74 14.79 -17.74
CA ILE A 755 24.99 15.91 -17.17
C ILE A 755 25.31 17.20 -17.92
N SER A 756 26.60 17.49 -18.16
CA SER A 756 27.02 18.68 -18.90
C SER A 756 26.41 18.76 -20.31
N ALA A 757 26.23 17.62 -20.99
CA ALA A 757 25.60 17.60 -22.31
C ALA A 757 24.10 17.95 -22.23
N TYR A 758 23.39 17.48 -21.20
CA TYR A 758 21.98 17.78 -20.97
C TYR A 758 21.72 19.24 -20.51
N ILE A 759 22.66 19.88 -19.81
CA ILE A 759 22.57 21.32 -19.47
C ILE A 759 22.61 22.20 -20.73
N MET A 760 23.30 21.74 -21.78
CA MET A 760 23.40 22.45 -23.05
C MET A 760 22.12 22.39 -23.90
N GLN A 761 21.06 21.72 -23.42
CA GLN A 761 19.83 21.60 -24.17
C GLN A 761 19.17 22.97 -24.40
N MET A 762 18.91 23.32 -25.66
CA MET A 762 18.36 24.61 -26.09
C MET A 762 16.84 24.57 -26.35
N GLU A 763 16.29 23.41 -26.67
CA GLU A 763 14.86 23.29 -27.05
C GLU A 763 13.92 23.25 -25.84
N ASP A 764 14.28 22.51 -24.79
CA ASP A 764 13.53 22.42 -23.54
C ASP A 764 14.40 22.87 -22.36
N ILE A 765 14.22 24.12 -21.95
CA ILE A 765 14.96 24.70 -20.83
C ILE A 765 14.68 23.99 -19.51
N ASN A 766 13.53 23.34 -19.34
CA ASN A 766 13.21 22.63 -18.11
C ASN A 766 14.08 21.37 -17.94
N ILE A 767 14.44 20.70 -19.03
CA ILE A 767 15.41 19.59 -19.00
C ILE A 767 16.78 20.10 -18.56
N ALA A 768 17.23 21.24 -19.09
CA ALA A 768 18.50 21.84 -18.68
C ALA A 768 18.50 22.25 -17.20
N LEU A 769 17.44 22.90 -16.72
CA LEU A 769 17.28 23.30 -15.30
C LEU A 769 17.17 22.08 -14.37
N GLY A 770 16.38 21.07 -14.74
CA GLY A 770 16.28 19.82 -13.99
C GLY A 770 17.62 19.09 -13.92
N THR A 771 18.40 19.11 -15.00
CA THR A 771 19.74 18.52 -15.05
C THR A 771 20.73 19.23 -14.13
N ILE A 772 20.66 20.57 -14.03
CA ILE A 772 21.46 21.33 -13.05
C ILE A 772 21.11 20.88 -11.62
N GLY A 773 19.84 20.61 -11.35
CA GLY A 773 19.40 20.05 -10.07
C GLY A 773 20.04 18.71 -9.73
N LEU A 774 20.33 17.85 -10.73
CA LEU A 774 20.97 16.54 -10.51
C LEU A 774 22.40 16.66 -9.95
N LEU A 775 23.10 17.77 -10.22
CA LEU A 775 24.43 18.02 -9.65
C LEU A 775 24.41 18.11 -8.12
N TRP A 776 23.28 18.52 -7.53
CA TRP A 776 23.08 18.45 -6.08
C TRP A 776 23.16 17.02 -5.57
N ASN A 777 22.45 16.09 -6.23
CA ASN A 777 22.43 14.68 -5.85
C ASN A 777 23.81 14.02 -6.02
N VAL A 778 24.54 14.39 -7.09
CA VAL A 778 25.93 13.94 -7.25
C VAL A 778 26.77 14.45 -6.08
N GLY A 779 26.70 15.74 -5.75
CA GLY A 779 27.44 16.34 -4.65
C GLY A 779 27.14 15.70 -3.29
N SER A 780 25.88 15.37 -2.99
CA SER A 780 25.49 14.73 -1.73
C SER A 780 26.00 13.29 -1.59
N SER A 781 26.36 12.63 -2.69
CA SER A 781 26.92 11.28 -2.69
C SER A 781 28.44 11.22 -2.53
N LEU A 782 29.14 12.36 -2.67
CA LEU A 782 30.60 12.41 -2.61
C LEU A 782 31.10 12.36 -1.15
N SER A 783 32.20 11.65 -0.92
CA SER A 783 32.92 11.64 0.36
C SER A 783 33.98 12.74 0.43
N THR A 784 34.60 12.90 1.61
CA THR A 784 35.67 13.86 1.88
C THR A 784 36.93 13.66 1.03
N ASP A 785 37.16 12.44 0.57
CA ASP A 785 38.41 12.03 -0.09
C ASP A 785 38.34 12.19 -1.63
N ASN A 786 37.16 12.49 -2.18
CA ASN A 786 36.91 12.57 -3.63
C ASN A 786 37.16 13.98 -4.19
N ASN A 787 38.34 14.57 -3.91
CA ASN A 787 38.68 15.93 -4.34
C ASN A 787 38.55 16.12 -5.87
N ASP A 788 38.93 15.13 -6.68
CA ASP A 788 38.89 15.23 -8.15
C ASP A 788 37.45 15.27 -8.68
N CYS A 789 36.54 14.47 -8.12
CA CYS A 789 35.11 14.52 -8.47
C CYS A 789 34.49 15.87 -8.07
N TRP A 790 34.83 16.40 -6.90
CA TRP A 790 34.38 17.74 -6.50
C TRP A 790 34.88 18.81 -7.47
N ARG A 791 36.14 18.74 -7.91
CA ARG A 791 36.70 19.64 -8.93
C ARG A 791 35.95 19.52 -10.26
N ALA A 792 35.68 18.30 -10.72
CA ALA A 792 34.93 18.06 -11.95
C ALA A 792 33.49 18.59 -11.87
N LEU A 793 32.83 18.41 -10.73
CA LEU A 793 31.48 18.92 -10.46
C LEU A 793 31.48 20.45 -10.50
N PHE A 794 32.38 21.11 -9.77
CA PHE A 794 32.46 22.56 -9.76
C PHE A 794 32.85 23.13 -11.11
N LYS A 795 33.74 22.47 -11.86
CA LYS A 795 34.06 22.85 -13.24
C LYS A 795 32.83 22.76 -14.14
N THR A 796 31.99 21.75 -13.96
CA THR A 796 30.73 21.60 -14.71
C THR A 796 29.76 22.76 -14.42
N LEU A 797 29.61 23.16 -13.15
CA LEU A 797 28.81 24.35 -12.77
C LEU A 797 29.43 25.64 -13.30
N GLN A 798 30.75 25.79 -13.16
CA GLN A 798 31.50 26.99 -13.55
C GLN A 798 31.35 27.31 -15.04
N ASN A 799 31.35 26.28 -15.90
CA ASN A 799 31.12 26.46 -17.34
C ASN A 799 29.79 27.15 -17.67
N ASN A 800 28.82 27.11 -16.74
CA ASN A 800 27.48 27.66 -16.92
C ASN A 800 27.23 28.98 -16.19
N PHE A 801 28.20 29.51 -15.41
CA PHE A 801 28.03 30.80 -14.71
C PHE A 801 27.89 32.00 -15.65
N ALA A 802 28.40 31.89 -16.87
CA ALA A 802 28.31 32.90 -17.92
C ALA A 802 27.43 32.46 -19.10
N ASP A 803 26.56 31.46 -18.92
CA ASP A 803 25.63 31.02 -19.96
C ASP A 803 24.77 32.20 -20.45
N LYS A 804 24.42 32.27 -21.74
CA LYS A 804 23.59 33.36 -22.28
C LYS A 804 22.18 33.37 -21.67
N ARG A 805 21.66 32.20 -21.26
CA ARG A 805 20.31 32.00 -20.72
C ARG A 805 20.29 32.31 -19.22
N GLN A 806 19.50 33.30 -18.81
CA GLN A 806 19.45 33.78 -17.44
C GLN A 806 19.09 32.69 -16.42
N ASN A 807 18.04 31.91 -16.67
CA ASN A 807 17.57 30.87 -15.74
C ASN A 807 18.64 29.81 -15.46
N ILE A 808 19.47 29.47 -16.45
CA ILE A 808 20.53 28.46 -16.32
C ILE A 808 21.71 29.01 -15.54
N ARG A 809 22.08 30.28 -15.75
CA ARG A 809 23.06 30.96 -14.89
C ARG A 809 22.59 30.97 -13.44
N GLU A 810 21.37 31.43 -13.20
CA GLU A 810 20.81 31.55 -11.84
C GLU A 810 20.72 30.19 -11.13
N SER A 811 20.20 29.17 -11.82
CA SER A 811 20.11 27.81 -11.27
C SER A 811 21.50 27.20 -11.01
N SER A 812 22.48 27.39 -11.92
CA SER A 812 23.86 26.90 -11.71
C SER A 812 24.52 27.58 -10.51
N LEU A 813 24.33 28.89 -10.36
CA LEU A 813 24.84 29.66 -9.23
C LEU A 813 24.19 29.22 -7.92
N GLN A 814 22.87 29.07 -7.90
CA GLN A 814 22.12 28.63 -6.73
C GLN A 814 22.55 27.23 -6.27
N THR A 815 22.67 26.28 -7.21
CA THR A 815 23.18 24.92 -6.91
C THR A 815 24.61 24.96 -6.40
N PHE A 816 25.49 25.76 -7.01
CA PHE A 816 26.88 25.93 -6.55
C PHE A 816 26.94 26.44 -5.10
N PHE A 817 26.28 27.55 -4.79
CA PHE A 817 26.31 28.12 -3.45
C PHE A 817 25.69 27.20 -2.41
N SER A 818 24.63 26.49 -2.78
CA SER A 818 24.00 25.51 -1.90
C SER A 818 24.98 24.38 -1.58
N LEU A 819 25.66 23.83 -2.60
CA LEU A 819 26.64 22.76 -2.42
C LEU A 819 27.78 23.18 -1.50
N VAL A 820 28.34 24.38 -1.72
CA VAL A 820 29.41 24.91 -0.87
C VAL A 820 28.92 25.11 0.56
N ASN A 821 27.76 25.75 0.76
CA ASN A 821 27.27 26.05 2.11
C ASN A 821 26.85 24.80 2.90
N THR A 822 26.39 23.74 2.23
CA THR A 822 25.99 22.50 2.90
C THR A 822 27.16 21.55 3.13
N PHE A 823 28.09 21.45 2.18
CA PHE A 823 29.16 20.43 2.20
C PHE A 823 30.55 20.99 2.55
N PHE A 824 30.70 22.28 2.92
CA PHE A 824 32.02 22.86 3.26
C PHE A 824 32.79 22.09 4.34
N GLY A 825 32.08 21.48 5.31
CA GLY A 825 32.66 20.65 6.35
C GLY A 825 33.38 19.40 5.81
N GLN A 826 32.97 18.92 4.63
CA GLN A 826 33.56 17.76 3.96
C GLN A 826 34.76 18.13 3.06
N PHE A 827 34.96 19.42 2.76
CA PHE A 827 36.05 19.83 1.88
C PHE A 827 37.40 19.80 2.60
N SER A 828 38.37 19.10 2.01
CA SER A 828 39.78 19.19 2.39
C SER A 828 40.31 20.61 2.22
N SER A 829 41.40 20.97 2.92
CA SER A 829 42.03 22.28 2.81
C SER A 829 42.42 22.63 1.37
N GLU A 830 42.90 21.64 0.61
CA GLU A 830 43.26 21.79 -0.80
C GLU A 830 42.04 22.09 -1.69
N LEU A 831 40.90 21.42 -1.44
CA LEU A 831 39.67 21.67 -2.18
C LEU A 831 39.07 23.04 -1.83
N ARG A 832 39.15 23.48 -0.56
CA ARG A 832 38.71 24.83 -0.15
C ARG A 832 39.50 25.92 -0.88
N LEU A 833 40.83 25.79 -0.94
CA LEU A 833 41.68 26.70 -1.72
C LEU A 833 41.32 26.67 -3.20
N HIS A 834 41.08 25.47 -3.77
CA HIS A 834 40.65 25.37 -5.16
C HIS A 834 39.31 26.10 -5.43
N VAL A 835 38.30 25.92 -4.57
CA VAL A 835 37.00 26.59 -4.70
C VAL A 835 37.17 28.12 -4.59
N LEU A 836 37.99 28.61 -3.67
CA LEU A 836 38.25 30.03 -3.49
C LEU A 836 38.96 30.63 -4.72
N GLU A 837 40.10 30.05 -5.10
CA GLU A 837 40.98 30.62 -6.14
C GLU A 837 40.50 30.36 -7.56
N ASN A 838 39.99 29.15 -7.84
CA ASN A 838 39.70 28.72 -9.20
C ASN A 838 38.21 28.79 -9.57
N VAL A 839 37.30 28.90 -8.59
CA VAL A 839 35.85 28.98 -8.85
C VAL A 839 35.28 30.34 -8.44
N ILE A 840 35.46 30.75 -7.18
CA ILE A 840 34.92 32.01 -6.63
C ILE A 840 35.65 33.23 -7.20
N SER A 841 37.00 33.25 -7.23
CA SER A 841 37.71 34.41 -7.77
C SER A 841 37.36 34.70 -9.24
N PRO A 842 37.26 33.73 -10.16
CA PRO A 842 36.78 33.97 -11.51
C PRO A 842 35.31 34.40 -11.55
N LEU A 843 34.46 33.84 -10.68
CA LEU A 843 33.06 34.23 -10.58
C LEU A 843 32.92 35.72 -10.21
N VAL A 844 33.68 36.23 -9.24
CA VAL A 844 33.68 37.67 -8.88
C VAL A 844 34.04 38.55 -10.07
N MET A 845 34.97 38.11 -10.93
CA MET A 845 35.32 38.83 -12.16
C MET A 845 34.21 38.82 -13.22
N VAL A 846 33.42 37.74 -13.30
CA VAL A 846 32.25 37.63 -14.19
C VAL A 846 31.10 38.49 -13.67
N ILE A 847 30.89 38.53 -12.36
CA ILE A 847 29.87 39.37 -11.69
C ILE A 847 30.05 40.85 -12.04
N ALA A 848 31.28 41.35 -12.04
CA ALA A 848 31.57 42.76 -12.36
C ALA A 848 31.20 43.16 -13.81
N LYS A 849 31.07 42.18 -14.72
CA LYS A 849 30.84 42.41 -16.16
C LYS A 849 29.38 42.26 -16.60
N ASN A 850 28.54 41.53 -15.87
CA ASN A 850 27.18 41.16 -16.31
C ASN A 850 26.06 41.83 -15.51
N ASP A 851 24.94 42.16 -16.15
CA ASP A 851 23.79 42.89 -15.57
C ASP A 851 22.85 42.06 -14.66
N SER A 852 23.22 40.82 -14.32
CA SER A 852 22.49 39.95 -13.37
C SER A 852 23.36 39.50 -12.17
N PRO A 853 23.88 40.42 -11.32
CA PRO A 853 24.95 40.10 -10.36
C PRO A 853 24.49 39.84 -8.91
N LEU A 854 23.22 40.07 -8.57
CA LEU A 854 22.80 40.12 -7.16
C LEU A 854 22.90 38.77 -6.43
N LEU A 855 22.35 37.71 -7.02
CA LEU A 855 22.35 36.36 -6.42
C LEU A 855 23.77 35.82 -6.28
N ALA A 856 24.64 36.19 -7.21
CA ALA A 856 26.05 35.81 -7.21
C ALA A 856 26.84 36.52 -6.09
N ILE A 857 26.60 37.82 -5.85
CA ILE A 857 27.27 38.57 -4.77
C ILE A 857 26.82 38.06 -3.39
N GLN A 858 25.51 37.88 -3.19
CA GLN A 858 24.97 37.36 -1.93
C GLN A 858 25.51 35.95 -1.63
N GLY A 859 25.50 35.07 -2.62
CA GLY A 859 26.01 33.71 -2.50
C GLY A 859 27.52 33.66 -2.22
N VAL A 860 28.33 34.45 -2.94
CA VAL A 860 29.78 34.53 -2.68
C VAL A 860 30.05 34.99 -1.26
N THR A 861 29.35 36.02 -0.79
CA THR A 861 29.53 36.55 0.57
C THR A 861 29.21 35.50 1.63
N GLN A 862 28.14 34.74 1.45
CA GLN A 862 27.77 33.64 2.35
C GLN A 862 28.81 32.51 2.33
N CYS A 863 29.31 32.12 1.15
CA CYS A 863 30.33 31.07 1.03
C CYS A 863 31.68 31.49 1.64
N LEU A 864 32.10 32.75 1.48
CA LEU A 864 33.33 33.27 2.07
C LEU A 864 33.32 33.19 3.61
N ARG A 865 32.16 33.43 4.23
CA ARG A 865 31.98 33.25 5.68
C ARG A 865 32.19 31.79 6.11
N SER A 866 31.76 30.84 5.30
CA SER A 866 31.87 29.40 5.58
C SER A 866 33.28 28.83 5.32
N LEU A 867 34.03 29.39 4.36
CA LEU A 867 35.32 28.86 3.91
C LEU A 867 36.53 29.39 4.71
N GLY A 868 36.39 30.51 5.44
CA GLY A 868 37.35 30.97 6.45
C GLY A 868 38.57 31.76 5.95
N ASP A 869 39.01 31.57 4.68
CA ASP A 869 40.15 32.29 4.10
C ASP A 869 39.71 33.25 2.99
N TYR A 870 39.45 34.51 3.36
CA TYR A 870 38.81 35.51 2.49
C TYR A 870 39.72 36.67 2.06
N GLN A 871 40.95 36.78 2.59
CA GLN A 871 41.77 37.98 2.41
C GLN A 871 42.13 38.30 0.95
N GLY A 872 42.34 37.28 0.10
CA GLY A 872 42.68 37.47 -1.32
C GLY A 872 41.49 37.82 -2.24
N ILE A 873 40.25 37.62 -1.78
CA ILE A 873 39.02 37.77 -2.58
C ILE A 873 38.17 38.95 -2.09
N ILE A 874 38.21 39.27 -0.79
CA ILE A 874 37.37 40.31 -0.18
C ILE A 874 37.57 41.67 -0.84
N ASP A 875 38.80 42.03 -1.20
CA ASP A 875 39.10 43.30 -1.88
C ASP A 875 38.49 43.35 -3.28
N LYS A 876 38.53 42.22 -4.03
CA LYS A 876 37.88 42.12 -5.34
C LYS A 876 36.36 42.19 -5.23
N LEU A 877 35.79 41.60 -4.17
CA LEU A 877 34.34 41.63 -3.90
C LEU A 877 33.87 43.04 -3.53
N ILE A 878 34.56 43.74 -2.62
CA ILE A 878 34.24 45.12 -2.23
C ILE A 878 34.29 46.03 -3.44
N ASN A 879 35.36 45.96 -4.25
CA ASN A 879 35.49 46.74 -5.47
C ASN A 879 34.40 46.40 -6.51
N GLY A 880 34.00 45.12 -6.59
CA GLY A 880 32.91 44.68 -7.46
C GLY A 880 31.55 45.25 -7.03
N ILE A 881 31.24 45.22 -5.73
CA ILE A 881 30.04 45.83 -5.16
C ILE A 881 30.05 47.34 -5.42
N GLU A 882 31.16 48.02 -5.11
CA GLU A 882 31.32 49.46 -5.35
C GLU A 882 31.08 49.79 -6.83
N SER A 883 31.73 49.08 -7.76
CA SER A 883 31.57 49.33 -9.20
C SER A 883 30.14 49.16 -9.70
N ILE A 884 29.35 48.23 -9.14
CA ILE A 884 27.95 48.02 -9.53
C ILE A 884 27.06 49.09 -8.88
N SER A 885 27.27 49.38 -7.59
CA SER A 885 26.55 50.43 -6.88
C SER A 885 26.77 51.82 -7.51
N MET A 886 27.97 52.12 -8.01
CA MET A 886 28.27 53.42 -8.64
C MET A 886 27.56 53.64 -10.00
N LYS A 887 27.00 52.59 -10.63
CA LYS A 887 26.23 52.70 -11.88
C LYS A 887 24.81 53.22 -11.61
N THR A 888 24.70 54.49 -11.24
CA THR A 888 23.43 55.15 -10.86
C THR A 888 22.34 55.09 -11.94
N GLU A 889 22.67 54.81 -13.21
CA GLU A 889 21.66 54.63 -14.27
C GLU A 889 20.85 53.32 -14.14
N SER A 890 21.29 52.38 -13.29
CA SER A 890 20.64 51.08 -13.07
C SER A 890 19.62 51.06 -11.91
N GLY A 891 19.38 52.21 -11.26
CA GLY A 891 18.31 52.42 -10.27
C GLY A 891 18.28 51.37 -9.15
N ILE A 892 17.25 50.52 -9.15
CA ILE A 892 17.00 49.46 -8.14
C ILE A 892 18.17 48.47 -8.04
N LYS A 893 18.81 48.11 -9.16
CA LYS A 893 19.93 47.14 -9.15
C LYS A 893 21.13 47.66 -8.38
N ALA A 894 21.44 48.95 -8.51
CA ALA A 894 22.49 49.61 -7.73
C ALA A 894 22.13 49.64 -6.24
N GLY A 895 20.87 49.88 -5.91
CA GLY A 895 20.35 49.82 -4.54
C GLY A 895 20.47 48.45 -3.89
N GLU A 896 20.09 47.39 -4.60
CA GLU A 896 20.22 46.02 -4.13
C GLU A 896 21.67 45.57 -3.99
N ALA A 897 22.55 45.96 -4.93
CA ALA A 897 24.00 45.74 -4.81
C ALA A 897 24.55 46.43 -3.55
N THR A 898 24.07 47.63 -3.22
CA THR A 898 24.49 48.36 -2.02
C THR A 898 24.12 47.61 -0.73
N ARG A 899 22.97 46.90 -0.71
CA ARG A 899 22.60 46.05 0.43
C ARG A 899 23.56 44.87 0.66
N CYS A 900 24.33 44.46 -0.36
CA CYS A 900 25.34 43.42 -0.20
C CYS A 900 26.53 43.84 0.66
N TYR A 901 26.67 45.11 1.05
CA TYR A 901 27.62 45.51 2.09
C TYR A 901 27.24 44.99 3.48
N ILE A 902 25.94 44.78 3.78
CA ILE A 902 25.46 44.44 5.13
C ILE A 902 26.18 43.22 5.71
N PRO A 903 26.29 42.07 5.01
CA PRO A 903 26.96 40.90 5.60
C PRO A 903 28.47 41.10 5.80
N LEU A 904 29.12 41.99 5.03
CA LEU A 904 30.56 42.24 5.12
C LEU A 904 30.98 42.93 6.42
N PHE A 905 30.06 43.67 7.06
CA PHE A 905 30.29 44.29 8.37
C PHE A 905 30.29 43.31 9.56
N PHE A 906 29.82 42.08 9.34
CA PHE A 906 29.76 41.05 10.39
C PHE A 906 30.84 39.98 10.26
N PHE A 907 31.91 40.26 9.51
CA PHE A 907 33.15 39.50 9.59
C PHE A 907 33.96 39.96 10.80
N ASP A 908 34.62 39.04 11.50
CA ASP A 908 35.38 39.33 12.74
C ASP A 908 36.72 40.08 12.49
N ASP A 909 36.90 40.72 11.34
CA ASP A 909 38.11 41.47 10.97
C ASP A 909 37.83 42.99 10.91
N PRO A 910 38.39 43.80 11.83
CA PRO A 910 38.18 45.24 11.86
C PRO A 910 38.72 45.97 10.62
N ASN A 911 39.73 45.43 9.94
CA ASN A 911 40.25 46.03 8.71
C ASN A 911 39.24 45.95 7.57
N ILE A 912 38.43 44.88 7.53
CA ILE A 912 37.36 44.72 6.55
C ILE A 912 36.25 45.71 6.83
N SER A 913 35.80 45.84 8.09
CA SER A 913 34.79 46.83 8.47
C SER A 913 35.18 48.24 8.00
N LYS A 914 36.42 48.66 8.28
CA LYS A 914 36.94 49.98 7.89
C LYS A 914 36.98 50.16 6.37
N LYS A 915 37.44 49.16 5.61
CA LYS A 915 37.44 49.20 4.13
C LYS A 915 36.02 49.28 3.57
N VAL A 916 35.08 48.51 4.12
CA VAL A 916 33.68 48.51 3.71
C VAL A 916 33.00 49.83 4.05
N THR A 917 33.24 50.40 5.24
CA THR A 917 32.76 51.73 5.65
C THR A 917 33.22 52.80 4.66
N LEU A 918 34.50 52.80 4.28
CA LEU A 918 35.04 53.76 3.31
C LEU A 918 34.41 53.61 1.91
N SER A 919 34.26 52.37 1.43
CA SER A 919 33.61 52.08 0.16
C SER A 919 32.14 52.53 0.16
N PHE A 920 31.41 52.18 1.22
CA PHE A 920 30.00 52.55 1.40
C PHE A 920 29.83 54.07 1.51
N LYS A 921 30.69 54.77 2.25
CA LYS A 921 30.71 56.23 2.35
C LYS A 921 30.84 56.89 0.98
N ARG A 922 31.75 56.40 0.11
CA ARG A 922 31.90 56.90 -1.27
C ARG A 922 30.63 56.64 -2.08
N THR A 923 30.04 55.45 -1.96
CA THR A 923 28.76 55.12 -2.64
C THR A 923 27.64 56.08 -2.23
N VAL A 924 27.47 56.34 -0.93
CA VAL A 924 26.45 57.26 -0.40
C VAL A 924 26.69 58.68 -0.91
N ALA A 925 27.95 59.16 -0.92
CA ALA A 925 28.28 60.48 -1.45
C ALA A 925 27.85 60.65 -2.91
N VAL A 926 28.06 59.63 -3.75
CA VAL A 926 27.60 59.63 -5.15
C VAL A 926 26.08 59.62 -5.24
N TYR A 927 25.39 58.81 -4.43
CA TYR A 927 23.91 58.74 -4.45
C TYR A 927 23.26 60.07 -4.07
N VAL A 928 23.81 60.72 -3.05
CA VAL A 928 23.37 62.02 -2.54
C VAL A 928 23.64 63.13 -3.55
N SER A 929 24.72 63.04 -4.33
CA SER A 929 25.01 64.00 -5.42
C SER A 929 24.02 63.93 -6.59
N ASN A 930 23.39 62.77 -6.81
CA ASN A 930 22.39 62.59 -7.87
C ASN A 930 21.18 61.74 -7.40
N PRO A 931 20.31 62.32 -6.54
CA PRO A 931 19.27 61.58 -5.83
C PRO A 931 18.10 61.16 -6.73
N LYS A 932 17.97 61.72 -7.94
CA LYS A 932 16.91 61.35 -8.90
C LYS A 932 17.20 60.04 -9.64
N LYS A 933 18.48 59.71 -9.82
CA LYS A 933 18.90 58.49 -10.51
C LYS A 933 19.27 57.37 -9.53
N SER A 934 19.57 57.70 -8.27
CA SER A 934 20.14 56.76 -7.30
C SER A 934 19.09 56.18 -6.34
N ASP A 935 19.22 54.90 -5.97
CA ASP A 935 18.36 54.27 -4.97
C ASP A 935 18.86 54.55 -3.54
N LEU A 936 18.43 55.70 -3.01
CA LEU A 936 18.68 56.09 -1.62
C LEU A 936 18.01 55.15 -0.60
N GLN A 937 16.98 54.39 -0.99
CA GLN A 937 16.30 53.44 -0.11
C GLN A 937 17.15 52.18 0.13
N GLY A 938 17.87 51.72 -0.89
CA GLY A 938 18.89 50.67 -0.76
C GLY A 938 20.02 51.09 0.19
N ALA A 939 20.56 52.29 0.02
CA ALA A 939 21.65 52.79 0.86
C ALA A 939 21.21 53.01 2.33
N VAL A 940 20.05 53.60 2.58
CA VAL A 940 19.59 53.80 3.97
C VAL A 940 19.33 52.48 4.70
N SER A 941 18.91 51.42 3.99
CA SER A 941 18.72 50.11 4.63
C SER A 941 20.03 49.54 5.21
N VAL A 942 21.17 49.83 4.58
CA VAL A 942 22.49 49.48 5.14
C VAL A 942 22.71 50.24 6.45
N VAL A 943 22.41 51.55 6.48
CA VAL A 943 22.56 52.38 7.69
C VAL A 943 21.67 51.87 8.83
N THR A 944 20.40 51.57 8.54
CA THR A 944 19.45 51.10 9.56
C THR A 944 19.80 49.72 10.12
N ASP A 945 20.33 48.82 9.27
CA ASP A 945 20.57 47.42 9.65
C ASP A 945 21.95 47.18 10.27
N VAL A 946 22.93 48.01 9.92
CA VAL A 946 24.34 47.85 10.31
C VAL A 946 24.69 48.75 11.49
N PHE A 947 24.48 50.08 11.38
CA PHE A 947 25.03 51.04 12.34
C PHE A 947 24.62 50.74 13.79
N PRO A 948 23.34 50.44 14.13
CA PRO A 948 22.95 50.07 15.49
C PRO A 948 23.66 48.84 16.07
N LYS A 949 24.14 47.93 15.23
CA LYS A 949 24.76 46.66 15.68
C LYS A 949 26.28 46.75 15.82
N ILE A 950 26.91 47.75 15.20
CA ILE A 950 28.36 47.93 15.20
C ILE A 950 28.82 49.19 15.95
N ALA A 951 27.91 50.13 16.25
CA ALA A 951 28.23 51.43 16.83
C ALA A 951 28.98 51.38 18.18
N ASP A 952 28.89 50.28 18.94
CA ASP A 952 29.64 50.06 20.19
C ASP A 952 31.00 49.36 19.98
N LYS A 953 31.20 48.72 18.82
CA LYS A 953 32.38 47.88 18.50
C LYS A 953 33.42 48.57 17.62
N ILE A 954 33.01 49.52 16.80
CA ILE A 954 33.90 50.25 15.88
C ILE A 954 34.81 51.25 16.62
N ASP A 955 35.94 51.60 16.00
CA ASP A 955 36.84 52.65 16.48
C ASP A 955 36.22 54.05 16.31
N ASP A 956 36.83 55.07 16.93
CA ASP A 956 36.27 56.44 16.89
C ASP A 956 36.37 57.07 15.50
N ASP A 957 37.40 56.73 14.70
CA ASP A 957 37.55 57.20 13.31
C ASP A 957 36.41 56.67 12.41
N GLU A 958 36.11 55.38 12.53
CA GLU A 958 35.04 54.71 11.79
C GLU A 958 33.67 55.21 12.27
N PHE A 959 33.51 55.48 13.57
CA PHE A 959 32.29 56.11 14.11
C PHE A 959 32.07 57.50 13.48
N GLU A 960 33.12 58.31 13.34
CA GLU A 960 33.05 59.62 12.67
C GLU A 960 32.68 59.48 11.18
N ASP A 961 33.17 58.45 10.49
CA ASP A 961 32.77 58.15 9.11
C ASP A 961 31.28 57.81 8.98
N TRP A 962 30.71 57.09 9.96
CA TRP A 962 29.26 56.83 10.02
C TRP A 962 28.44 58.10 10.29
N LEU A 963 28.93 59.01 11.14
CA LEU A 963 28.28 60.31 11.33
C LEU A 963 28.28 61.12 10.02
N LYS A 964 29.38 61.12 9.27
CA LYS A 964 29.47 61.74 7.93
C LYS A 964 28.51 61.10 6.93
N ILE A 965 28.29 59.78 7.00
CA ILE A 965 27.29 59.10 6.17
C ILE A 965 25.88 59.61 6.49
N ILE A 966 25.52 59.73 7.77
CA ILE A 966 24.21 60.28 8.20
C ILE A 966 24.07 61.74 7.75
N GLU A 967 25.14 62.53 7.88
CA GLU A 967 25.20 63.91 7.40
C GLU A 967 24.92 63.99 5.89
N TYR A 968 25.53 63.13 5.06
CA TYR A 968 25.25 63.09 3.62
C TYR A 968 23.78 62.85 3.29
N PHE A 969 23.07 61.99 4.05
CA PHE A 969 21.63 61.82 3.84
C PHE A 969 20.82 63.08 4.15
N CYS A 970 21.35 64.03 4.92
CA CYS A 970 20.68 65.27 5.28
C CYS A 970 21.02 66.43 4.33
N THR A 971 22.24 66.51 3.80
CA THR A 971 22.72 67.70 3.07
C THR A 971 22.10 67.91 1.68
N PHE A 972 21.59 66.88 0.99
CA PHE A 972 20.97 67.06 -0.35
C PHE A 972 19.54 67.63 -0.33
N GLN A 973 19.00 67.90 0.85
CA GLN A 973 17.57 68.17 1.06
C GLN A 973 17.28 69.62 1.47
N VAL A 974 18.31 70.44 1.65
CA VAL A 974 18.23 71.76 2.31
C VAL A 974 17.19 72.69 1.65
N ASP A 975 16.95 72.56 0.35
CA ASP A 975 16.01 73.39 -0.42
C ASP A 975 14.61 72.79 -0.62
N LYS A 976 14.29 71.64 -0.01
CA LYS A 976 13.03 70.91 -0.27
C LYS A 976 11.96 71.15 0.81
N PRO A 977 10.67 71.23 0.43
CA PRO A 977 9.58 71.48 1.39
C PRO A 977 9.18 70.24 2.22
N PHE A 978 9.80 69.08 1.99
CA PHE A 978 9.51 67.83 2.70
C PHE A 978 10.79 67.05 2.98
N LEU A 979 10.80 66.28 4.07
CA LEU A 979 11.88 65.37 4.42
C LEU A 979 11.71 64.06 3.64
N HIS A 980 12.75 63.64 2.92
CA HIS A 980 12.74 62.39 2.18
C HIS A 980 12.80 61.21 3.13
N VAL A 981 12.12 60.12 2.72
CA VAL A 981 11.95 58.92 3.53
C VAL A 981 13.29 58.35 3.99
N SER A 982 14.29 58.29 3.10
CA SER A 982 15.64 57.82 3.46
C SER A 982 16.37 58.74 4.45
N THR A 983 16.17 60.05 4.38
CA THR A 983 16.75 60.98 5.36
C THR A 983 16.07 60.81 6.72
N HIS A 984 14.74 60.70 6.74
CA HIS A 984 13.99 60.43 7.96
C HIS A 984 14.39 59.09 8.60
N ALA A 985 14.57 58.03 7.80
CA ALA A 985 15.00 56.73 8.27
C ALA A 985 16.44 56.73 8.80
N ALA A 986 17.38 57.42 8.12
CA ALA A 986 18.76 57.57 8.59
C ALA A 986 18.82 58.29 9.95
N MET A 987 18.04 59.36 10.13
CA MET A 987 17.96 60.08 11.41
C MET A 987 17.35 59.22 12.53
N ASN A 988 16.32 58.42 12.22
CA ASN A 988 15.72 57.52 13.20
C ASN A 988 16.67 56.43 13.71
N VAL A 989 17.77 56.12 13.00
CA VAL A 989 18.77 55.15 13.46
C VAL A 989 19.36 55.57 14.81
N GLN A 990 19.52 56.88 15.03
CA GLN A 990 20.04 57.43 16.29
C GLN A 990 19.20 56.98 17.50
N ASN A 991 17.88 56.82 17.34
CA ASN A 991 16.97 56.38 18.41
C ASN A 991 17.13 54.90 18.78
N ASN A 992 17.73 54.11 17.88
CA ASN A 992 17.90 52.66 18.00
C ASN A 992 19.32 52.23 18.39
N LEU A 993 20.21 53.19 18.65
CA LEU A 993 21.59 52.89 19.06
C LEU A 993 21.63 52.21 20.45
N PRO A 994 22.60 51.32 20.70
CA PRO A 994 22.82 50.71 22.02
C PRO A 994 23.35 51.75 23.02
N SER A 995 23.57 51.36 24.28
CA SER A 995 24.19 52.25 25.28
C SER A 995 25.61 52.62 24.85
N LEU A 996 25.78 53.81 24.26
CA LEU A 996 27.06 54.33 23.80
C LEU A 996 27.80 55.04 24.95
N LYS A 997 29.12 55.22 24.77
CA LYS A 997 29.93 56.08 25.65
C LYS A 997 29.45 57.53 25.54
N GLU A 998 29.54 58.28 26.63
CA GLU A 998 29.13 59.70 26.69
C GLU A 998 29.78 60.55 25.58
N SER A 999 31.06 60.31 25.24
CA SER A 999 31.76 61.02 24.15
C SER A 999 31.07 60.86 22.79
N ARG A 1000 30.60 59.65 22.44
CA ARG A 1000 29.91 59.36 21.18
C ARG A 1000 28.49 59.94 21.14
N ILE A 1001 27.80 59.94 22.29
CA ILE A 1001 26.49 60.59 22.42
C ILE A 1001 26.62 62.10 22.19
N ILE A 1002 27.68 62.72 22.72
CA ILE A 1002 27.98 64.14 22.48
C ILE A 1002 28.23 64.41 20.99
N GLU A 1003 28.90 63.53 20.26
CA GLU A 1003 29.11 63.69 18.81
C GLU A 1003 27.81 63.59 17.99
N LEU A 1004 26.88 62.71 18.36
CA LEU A 1004 25.53 62.65 17.76
C LEU A 1004 24.75 63.94 18.02
N ILE A 1005 24.81 64.47 19.26
CA ILE A 1005 24.18 65.75 19.60
C ILE A 1005 24.80 66.90 18.81
N LYS A 1006 26.12 66.89 18.61
CA LYS A 1006 26.81 67.87 17.77
C LYS A 1006 26.35 67.77 16.31
N LEU A 1007 26.21 66.57 15.78
CA LEU A 1007 25.66 66.34 14.44
C LEU A 1007 24.27 66.96 14.32
N ASP A 1008 23.34 66.62 15.22
CA ASP A 1008 21.97 67.17 15.20
C ASP A 1008 21.96 68.71 15.37
N THR A 1009 22.84 69.25 16.22
CA THR A 1009 22.99 70.70 16.43
C THR A 1009 23.46 71.40 15.15
N ASN A 1010 24.49 70.85 14.49
CA ASN A 1010 24.99 71.36 13.22
C ASN A 1010 23.90 71.26 12.12
N LEU A 1011 23.13 70.18 12.11
CA LEU A 1011 22.04 69.98 11.16
C LEU A 1011 20.90 70.99 11.34
N ILE A 1012 20.59 71.39 12.58
CA ILE A 1012 19.60 72.43 12.88
C ILE A 1012 20.05 73.79 12.32
N GLU A 1013 21.34 74.09 12.34
CA GLU A 1013 21.87 75.36 11.85
C GLU A 1013 21.72 75.53 10.32
N TYR A 1014 21.51 74.46 9.55
CA TYR A 1014 21.18 74.55 8.12
C TYR A 1014 19.83 75.22 7.84
N GLY A 1015 18.93 75.33 8.82
CA GLY A 1015 17.70 76.12 8.72
C GLY A 1015 16.56 75.50 7.88
N CYS A 1016 16.65 74.20 7.52
CA CYS A 1016 15.62 73.49 6.78
C CYS A 1016 14.51 72.98 7.73
N GLN A 1017 13.32 73.60 7.68
CA GLN A 1017 12.22 73.37 8.64
C GLN A 1017 11.87 71.88 8.91
N PRO A 1018 11.63 71.01 7.90
CA PRO A 1018 11.33 69.60 8.14
C PRO A 1018 12.48 68.81 8.78
N LEU A 1019 13.73 69.14 8.41
CA LEU A 1019 14.92 68.53 8.99
C LEU A 1019 15.14 69.00 10.43
N THR A 1020 14.97 70.31 10.67
CA THR A 1020 15.06 70.92 12.00
C THR A 1020 14.05 70.31 12.97
N ALA A 1021 12.78 70.12 12.54
CA ALA A 1021 11.77 69.43 13.31
C ALA A 1021 12.21 68.01 13.72
N LYS A 1022 12.76 67.25 12.76
CA LYS A 1022 13.22 65.88 13.01
C LYS A 1022 14.46 65.80 13.91
N CYS A 1023 15.39 66.75 13.77
CA CYS A 1023 16.54 66.87 14.64
C CYS A 1023 16.11 67.15 16.09
N PHE A 1024 15.12 68.03 16.32
CA PHE A 1024 14.59 68.27 17.66
C PHE A 1024 13.92 67.04 18.28
N GLU A 1025 13.18 66.25 17.50
CA GLU A 1025 12.61 64.96 17.95
C GLU A 1025 13.71 63.95 18.34
N THR A 1026 14.77 63.85 17.51
CA THR A 1026 15.90 62.93 17.72
C THR A 1026 16.72 63.34 18.94
N LEU A 1027 17.03 64.65 19.07
CA LEU A 1027 17.68 65.23 20.24
C LEU A 1027 16.90 64.95 21.53
N ALA A 1028 15.58 65.16 21.54
CA ALA A 1028 14.76 64.86 22.72
C ALA A 1028 14.84 63.39 23.12
N THR A 1029 14.83 62.49 22.12
CA THR A 1029 14.90 61.04 22.34
C THR A 1029 16.28 60.61 22.87
N LEU A 1030 17.37 61.09 22.27
CA LEU A 1030 18.74 60.84 22.74
C LEU A 1030 18.90 61.29 24.19
N TYR A 1031 18.36 62.46 24.52
CA TYR A 1031 18.45 63.05 25.83
C TYR A 1031 17.70 62.25 26.91
N VAL A 1032 16.48 61.78 26.60
CA VAL A 1032 15.67 60.99 27.52
C VAL A 1032 16.19 59.55 27.65
N LYS A 1033 16.61 58.93 26.55
CA LYS A 1033 16.90 57.49 26.50
C LYS A 1033 18.35 57.12 26.79
N MET A 1034 19.33 57.94 26.35
CA MET A 1034 20.75 57.53 26.30
C MET A 1034 21.64 58.23 27.33
N LEU A 1035 21.21 59.35 27.92
CA LEU A 1035 21.97 60.08 28.93
C LEU A 1035 21.46 59.80 30.35
N ASP A 1036 22.40 59.68 31.29
CA ASP A 1036 22.11 59.64 32.72
C ASP A 1036 21.84 61.07 33.27
N GLU A 1037 21.48 61.19 34.55
CA GLU A 1037 21.08 62.48 35.13
C GLU A 1037 22.17 63.57 35.02
N LYS A 1038 23.45 63.17 35.07
CA LYS A 1038 24.60 64.07 34.94
C LYS A 1038 24.90 64.42 33.48
N GLY A 1039 24.93 63.44 32.60
CA GLY A 1039 25.13 63.62 31.16
C GLY A 1039 24.04 64.49 30.54
N ARG A 1040 22.77 64.32 30.97
CA ARG A 1040 21.67 65.21 30.61
C ARG A 1040 21.99 66.66 30.99
N ALA A 1041 22.32 66.91 32.26
CA ALA A 1041 22.66 68.25 32.72
C ALA A 1041 23.82 68.89 31.93
N ASN A 1042 24.90 68.16 31.69
CA ASN A 1042 26.05 68.63 30.89
C ASN A 1042 25.66 68.93 29.43
N CYS A 1043 24.83 68.08 28.83
CA CYS A 1043 24.31 68.30 27.49
C CYS A 1043 23.41 69.53 27.42
N LEU A 1044 22.51 69.74 28.39
CA LEU A 1044 21.61 70.90 28.42
C LEU A 1044 22.41 72.19 28.34
N ILE A 1045 23.48 72.30 29.12
CA ILE A 1045 24.35 73.48 29.15
C ILE A 1045 24.87 73.81 27.74
N GLN A 1046 25.22 72.80 26.94
CA GLN A 1046 25.74 72.97 25.58
C GLN A 1046 24.64 73.36 24.57
N ILE A 1047 23.47 72.73 24.61
CA ILE A 1047 22.39 72.95 23.63
C ILE A 1047 21.48 74.15 23.99
N LEU A 1048 21.47 74.59 25.25
CA LEU A 1048 20.61 75.68 25.73
C LEU A 1048 20.72 76.98 24.92
N PRO A 1049 21.89 77.46 24.45
CA PRO A 1049 21.95 78.64 23.58
C PRO A 1049 21.25 78.44 22.23
N LEU A 1050 21.31 77.23 21.64
CA LEU A 1050 20.58 76.91 20.41
C LEU A 1050 19.07 76.90 20.65
N LEU A 1051 18.63 76.22 21.71
CA LEU A 1051 17.22 76.19 22.12
C LEU A 1051 16.71 77.62 22.39
N GLN A 1052 17.50 78.44 23.08
CA GLN A 1052 17.16 79.83 23.36
C GLN A 1052 16.89 80.64 22.08
N LYS A 1053 17.69 80.41 21.03
CA LYS A 1053 17.56 81.07 19.74
C LYS A 1053 16.32 80.61 18.96
N MET A 1054 15.93 79.33 19.10
CA MET A 1054 14.92 78.65 18.27
C MET A 1054 13.57 78.41 18.96
N LEU A 1055 13.38 78.87 20.20
CA LEU A 1055 12.16 78.69 21.02
C LEU A 1055 10.84 79.16 20.38
N ASN A 1056 10.88 79.97 19.31
CA ASN A 1056 9.67 80.41 18.62
C ASN A 1056 9.05 79.31 17.73
N THR A 1057 9.74 78.18 17.56
CA THR A 1057 9.25 77.01 16.81
C THR A 1057 8.57 76.01 17.74
N GLN A 1058 7.45 75.43 17.29
CA GLN A 1058 6.64 74.50 18.08
C GLN A 1058 7.43 73.25 18.49
N GLU A 1059 8.25 72.75 17.58
CA GLU A 1059 9.07 71.55 17.73
C GLU A 1059 10.19 71.75 18.76
N CYS A 1060 10.81 72.94 18.77
CA CYS A 1060 11.78 73.30 19.81
C CYS A 1060 11.12 73.42 21.18
N MET A 1061 9.89 73.94 21.26
CA MET A 1061 9.14 74.01 22.53
C MET A 1061 8.81 72.60 23.05
N GLU A 1062 8.35 71.69 22.20
CA GLU A 1062 8.05 70.31 22.59
C GLU A 1062 9.31 69.54 23.01
N CYS A 1063 10.41 69.67 22.27
CA CYS A 1063 11.73 69.12 22.62
C CYS A 1063 12.19 69.62 23.99
N PHE A 1064 12.14 70.94 24.20
CA PHE A 1064 12.56 71.55 25.46
C PHE A 1064 11.67 71.12 26.63
N LYS A 1065 10.36 70.96 26.40
CA LYS A 1065 9.43 70.41 27.40
C LYS A 1065 9.83 69.01 27.84
N LEU A 1066 10.06 68.10 26.89
CA LEU A 1066 10.47 66.72 27.17
C LEU A 1066 11.80 66.65 27.92
N ILE A 1067 12.74 67.53 27.57
CA ILE A 1067 14.03 67.65 28.26
C ILE A 1067 13.83 68.10 29.72
N LEU A 1068 12.99 69.11 29.98
CA LEU A 1068 12.72 69.63 31.32
C LEU A 1068 11.89 68.66 32.19
N ASP A 1069 10.99 67.88 31.59
CA ASP A 1069 10.19 66.88 32.30
C ASP A 1069 11.01 65.62 32.67
N SER A 1070 12.23 65.48 32.13
CA SER A 1070 13.16 64.39 32.45
C SER A 1070 13.90 64.62 33.79
N LYS A 1071 14.41 63.55 34.41
CA LYS A 1071 15.25 63.67 35.62
C LYS A 1071 16.59 64.31 35.25
N LEU A 1072 16.83 65.52 35.76
CA LEU A 1072 18.03 66.31 35.55
C LEU A 1072 18.84 66.40 36.86
N SER A 1073 20.17 66.29 36.78
CA SER A 1073 21.03 66.62 37.92
C SER A 1073 21.03 68.14 38.15
N LEU A 1074 20.15 68.58 39.04
CA LEU A 1074 20.02 69.99 39.44
C LEU A 1074 21.33 70.53 40.04
N ASP A 1075 22.14 69.68 40.67
CA ASP A 1075 23.42 70.08 41.24
C ASP A 1075 24.38 70.65 40.18
N ILE A 1076 24.36 70.10 38.96
CA ILE A 1076 25.18 70.58 37.83
C ILE A 1076 24.56 71.83 37.21
N ILE A 1077 23.26 71.80 36.92
CA ILE A 1077 22.56 72.91 36.23
C ILE A 1077 22.57 74.19 37.07
N LEU A 1078 22.28 74.08 38.37
CA LEU A 1078 22.15 75.23 39.27
C LEU A 1078 23.50 75.82 39.67
N SER A 1079 24.60 75.08 39.50
CA SER A 1079 25.95 75.56 39.75
C SER A 1079 26.47 76.50 38.65
N ASP A 1080 25.98 76.39 37.40
CA ASP A 1080 26.37 77.28 36.31
C ASP A 1080 25.45 78.51 36.20
N ARG A 1081 25.99 79.66 36.61
CA ARG A 1081 25.33 80.97 36.51
C ARG A 1081 24.76 81.27 35.12
N LYS A 1082 25.48 80.94 34.04
CA LYS A 1082 25.05 81.29 32.68
C LYS A 1082 23.83 80.48 32.27
N THR A 1083 23.84 79.18 32.55
CA THR A 1083 22.72 78.26 32.28
C THR A 1083 21.49 78.67 33.05
N VAL A 1084 21.64 78.97 34.34
CA VAL A 1084 20.56 79.49 35.19
C VAL A 1084 19.93 80.76 34.62
N CYS A 1085 20.73 81.77 34.27
CA CYS A 1085 20.22 83.01 33.70
C CYS A 1085 19.46 82.78 32.39
N ARG A 1086 19.95 81.87 31.54
CA ARG A 1086 19.29 81.49 30.29
C ARG A 1086 17.96 80.80 30.54
N LEU A 1087 17.88 79.84 31.46
CA LEU A 1087 16.62 79.20 31.85
C LEU A 1087 15.59 80.20 32.37
N VAL A 1088 16.01 81.13 33.23
CA VAL A 1088 15.13 82.20 33.73
C VAL A 1088 14.64 83.11 32.60
N GLU A 1089 15.52 83.47 31.66
CA GLU A 1089 15.15 84.27 30.51
C GLU A 1089 14.14 83.55 29.61
N ILE A 1090 14.29 82.23 29.41
CA ILE A 1090 13.32 81.39 28.71
C ILE A 1090 11.97 81.40 29.43
N GLY A 1091 11.94 81.19 30.75
CA GLY A 1091 10.70 81.24 31.54
C GLY A 1091 10.03 82.63 31.59
N ARG A 1092 10.81 83.72 31.42
CA ARG A 1092 10.26 85.07 31.24
C ARG A 1092 9.59 85.22 29.88
N ARG A 1093 10.29 84.82 28.80
CA ARG A 1093 9.81 84.95 27.41
C ARG A 1093 8.63 84.00 27.11
N MET A 1094 8.63 82.80 27.70
CA MET A 1094 7.65 81.75 27.44
C MET A 1094 6.91 81.34 28.73
N PRO A 1095 5.69 81.85 28.95
CA PRO A 1095 4.92 81.57 30.16
C PRO A 1095 4.66 80.07 30.41
N ILE A 1096 4.62 79.24 29.36
CA ILE A 1096 4.32 77.81 29.44
C ILE A 1096 5.38 77.05 30.25
N PHE A 1097 6.66 77.41 30.14
CA PHE A 1097 7.74 76.75 30.89
C PHE A 1097 7.96 77.34 32.27
N ARG A 1098 7.31 78.47 32.59
CA ARG A 1098 7.52 79.21 33.84
C ARG A 1098 7.23 78.35 35.07
N GLN A 1099 6.10 77.64 35.09
CA GLN A 1099 5.72 76.75 36.20
C GLN A 1099 6.70 75.59 36.37
N THR A 1100 7.09 74.93 35.26
CA THR A 1100 8.04 73.80 35.29
C THR A 1100 9.41 74.25 35.78
N ILE A 1101 9.91 75.39 35.30
CA ILE A 1101 11.18 75.97 35.76
C ILE A 1101 11.09 76.36 37.24
N VAL A 1102 10.02 77.02 37.67
CA VAL A 1102 9.79 77.38 39.09
C VAL A 1102 9.81 76.13 39.98
N LYS A 1103 9.13 75.05 39.57
CA LYS A 1103 9.09 73.79 40.29
C LYS A 1103 10.45 73.11 40.36
N LEU A 1104 11.13 72.92 39.22
CA LEU A 1104 12.48 72.33 39.16
C LEU A 1104 13.47 73.07 40.06
N MET A 1105 13.37 74.40 40.11
CA MET A 1105 14.26 75.25 40.91
C MET A 1105 13.92 75.19 42.40
N SER A 1106 12.64 75.02 42.77
CA SER A 1106 12.24 74.90 44.19
C SER A 1106 12.75 73.63 44.87
N GLU A 1107 12.93 72.53 44.13
CA GLU A 1107 13.37 71.25 44.70
C GLU A 1107 14.77 71.33 45.33
N LYS A 1108 15.68 72.10 44.72
CA LYS A 1108 17.08 72.27 45.13
C LYS A 1108 17.51 73.73 45.28
N MET A 1109 16.60 74.55 45.82
CA MET A 1109 16.76 76.00 46.00
C MET A 1109 18.04 76.44 46.75
N ASN A 1110 18.62 75.57 47.58
CA ASN A 1110 19.86 75.79 48.33
C ASN A 1110 21.13 75.77 47.47
N LEU A 1111 21.06 75.31 46.23
CA LEU A 1111 22.21 75.28 45.31
C LEU A 1111 22.28 76.52 44.41
N ILE A 1112 21.26 77.37 44.47
CA ILE A 1112 21.22 78.63 43.74
C ILE A 1112 22.18 79.62 44.40
N GLN A 1113 23.09 80.22 43.62
CA GLN A 1113 23.96 81.27 44.16
C GLN A 1113 23.14 82.50 44.63
N PRO A 1114 23.44 83.07 45.81
CA PRO A 1114 22.68 84.18 46.39
C PRO A 1114 22.53 85.42 45.49
N ASP A 1115 23.50 85.68 44.62
CA ASP A 1115 23.53 86.80 43.67
C ASP A 1115 22.68 86.55 42.40
N VAL A 1116 22.38 85.29 42.10
CA VAL A 1116 21.52 84.89 40.97
C VAL A 1116 20.06 84.77 41.42
N PHE A 1117 19.83 84.54 42.71
CA PHE A 1117 18.51 84.50 43.34
C PHE A 1117 17.57 85.68 42.98
N PRO A 1118 18.02 86.94 42.94
CA PRO A 1118 17.18 88.07 42.54
C PRO A 1118 16.70 87.97 41.09
N ILE A 1119 17.51 87.37 40.21
CA ILE A 1119 17.15 87.13 38.81
C ILE A 1119 16.01 86.11 38.75
N PHE A 1120 15.97 85.10 39.62
CA PHE A 1120 14.86 84.15 39.69
C PHE A 1120 13.56 84.77 40.18
N LEU A 1121 13.62 85.64 41.19
CA LEU A 1121 12.43 86.30 41.76
C LEU A 1121 11.67 87.16 40.74
N SER A 1122 12.32 87.52 39.63
CA SER A 1122 11.71 88.25 38.53
C SER A 1122 10.80 87.42 37.60
N LEU A 1123 10.66 86.10 37.83
CA LEU A 1123 9.83 85.21 36.99
C LEU A 1123 8.33 85.55 37.03
N GLY A 1124 7.89 86.58 37.76
CA GLY A 1124 6.54 87.13 37.70
C GLY A 1124 5.58 86.48 38.70
N ARG A 1125 4.26 86.58 38.44
CA ARG A 1125 3.11 86.32 39.34
C ARG A 1125 3.10 85.01 40.16
N GLU A 1126 4.00 84.07 39.90
CA GLU A 1126 4.19 82.82 40.66
C GLU A 1126 5.31 82.91 41.71
N SER A 1127 5.95 84.07 41.85
CA SER A 1127 6.88 84.39 42.94
C SER A 1127 6.35 84.09 44.35
N PRO A 1128 5.04 84.18 44.67
CA PRO A 1128 4.54 83.83 46.00
C PRO A 1128 4.80 82.38 46.40
N ILE A 1129 4.80 81.43 45.46
CA ILE A 1129 5.12 80.02 45.71
C ILE A 1129 6.61 79.86 46.01
N LEU A 1130 7.48 80.54 45.27
CA LEU A 1130 8.91 80.56 45.54
C LEU A 1130 9.23 81.24 46.88
N PHE A 1131 8.53 82.32 47.21
CA PHE A 1131 8.66 82.96 48.52
C PHE A 1131 8.22 81.98 49.61
N GLN A 1132 7.09 81.29 49.44
CA GLN A 1132 6.62 80.29 50.40
C GLN A 1132 7.69 79.22 50.65
N PHE A 1133 8.21 78.58 49.59
CA PHE A 1133 9.27 77.58 49.71
C PHE A 1133 10.57 78.14 50.33
N TYR A 1134 10.93 79.38 50.00
CA TYR A 1134 12.07 80.06 50.62
C TYR A 1134 11.89 80.20 52.14
N PHE A 1135 10.71 80.64 52.60
CA PHE A 1135 10.43 80.77 54.03
C PHE A 1135 10.29 79.41 54.71
N GLU A 1136 9.59 78.45 54.11
CA GLU A 1136 9.45 77.10 54.64
C GLU A 1136 10.81 76.41 54.83
N LYS A 1137 11.73 76.55 53.88
CA LYS A 1137 13.01 75.83 53.89
C LYS A 1137 14.12 76.52 54.67
N PHE A 1138 14.17 77.86 54.66
CA PHE A 1138 15.27 78.63 55.27
C PHE A 1138 14.88 79.42 56.51
N CYS A 1139 13.59 79.50 56.85
CA CYS A 1139 13.13 80.20 58.06
C CYS A 1139 12.57 79.26 59.13
N SER A 1140 12.27 78.00 58.79
CA SER A 1140 11.78 76.99 59.74
C SER A 1140 12.85 76.55 60.75
N LYS A 1141 12.42 75.96 61.86
CA LYS A 1141 13.28 75.56 63.01
C LYS A 1141 14.40 74.57 62.66
N ASP A 1142 14.30 73.84 61.54
CA ASP A 1142 15.23 72.80 61.13
C ASP A 1142 16.10 73.21 59.91
N SER A 1143 16.26 74.52 59.66
CA SER A 1143 17.00 74.98 58.48
C SER A 1143 18.51 74.72 58.60
N ASN A 1144 19.11 74.09 57.58
CA ASN A 1144 20.53 73.70 57.57
C ASN A 1144 21.49 74.79 57.03
N ASP A 1145 21.00 75.93 56.53
CA ASP A 1145 21.85 76.96 55.90
C ASP A 1145 21.39 78.40 56.23
N PRO A 1146 21.75 78.92 57.43
CA PRO A 1146 21.36 80.25 57.87
C PRO A 1146 22.10 81.38 57.13
N GLN A 1147 23.22 81.11 56.45
CA GLN A 1147 23.98 82.12 55.71
C GLN A 1147 23.24 82.54 54.43
N PHE A 1148 22.68 81.58 53.71
CA PHE A 1148 21.86 81.85 52.53
C PHE A 1148 20.72 82.82 52.88
N PHE A 1149 19.98 82.52 53.96
CA PHE A 1149 18.91 83.39 54.44
C PHE A 1149 19.36 84.82 54.71
N GLN A 1150 20.50 85.02 55.40
CA GLN A 1150 20.98 86.37 55.72
C GLN A 1150 21.33 87.20 54.48
N LEU A 1151 21.86 86.56 53.43
CA LEU A 1151 22.25 87.23 52.19
C LEU A 1151 21.03 87.58 51.31
N THR A 1152 19.98 86.77 51.33
CA THR A 1152 18.82 86.93 50.44
C THR A 1152 17.58 87.53 51.09
N LYS A 1153 17.47 87.56 52.44
CA LYS A 1153 16.25 88.01 53.15
C LYS A 1153 15.79 89.42 52.79
N GLU A 1154 16.70 90.38 52.68
CA GLU A 1154 16.36 91.78 52.33
C GLU A 1154 15.90 91.89 50.88
N THR A 1155 16.49 91.09 49.99
CA THR A 1155 16.09 91.02 48.59
C THR A 1155 14.69 90.40 48.45
N VAL A 1156 14.41 89.33 49.21
CA VAL A 1156 13.09 88.70 49.29
C VAL A 1156 12.05 89.67 49.84
N LYS A 1157 12.37 90.40 50.91
CA LYS A 1157 11.50 91.43 51.49
C LYS A 1157 11.14 92.50 50.46
N LYS A 1158 12.14 93.09 49.80
CA LYS A 1158 11.93 94.09 48.75
C LYS A 1158 11.11 93.56 47.58
N ALA A 1159 11.31 92.30 47.20
CA ALA A 1159 10.55 91.67 46.12
C ALA A 1159 9.08 91.44 46.52
N ILE A 1160 8.81 91.01 47.76
CA ILE A 1160 7.45 90.88 48.30
C ILE A 1160 6.80 92.25 48.39
N GLU A 1161 7.50 93.26 48.89
CA GLU A 1161 7.00 94.64 48.92
C GLU A 1161 6.67 95.16 47.52
N ALA A 1162 7.52 94.88 46.52
CA ALA A 1162 7.25 95.26 45.14
C ALA A 1162 5.99 94.57 44.58
N VAL A 1163 5.80 93.28 44.85
CA VAL A 1163 4.60 92.52 44.45
C VAL A 1163 3.35 93.07 45.14
N THR A 1164 3.43 93.31 46.46
CA THR A 1164 2.36 93.94 47.26
C THR A 1164 2.00 95.33 46.74
N ASN A 1165 3.01 96.16 46.44
CA ASN A 1165 2.81 97.51 45.91
C ASN A 1165 2.16 97.47 44.53
N LEU A 1166 2.57 96.54 43.67
CA LEU A 1166 2.02 96.38 42.34
C LEU A 1166 0.55 95.98 42.40
N LEU A 1167 0.16 95.06 43.29
CA LEU A 1167 -1.24 94.66 43.43
C LEU A 1167 -2.14 95.76 43.96
N ILE A 1168 -1.70 96.46 45.00
CA ILE A 1168 -2.46 97.59 45.54
C ILE A 1168 -2.50 98.74 44.53
N GLY A 1169 -1.42 98.93 43.77
CA GLY A 1169 -1.36 99.87 42.66
C GLY A 1169 -2.36 99.52 41.55
N GLU A 1170 -2.40 98.25 41.11
CA GLU A 1170 -3.36 97.75 40.12
C GLU A 1170 -4.80 97.92 40.60
N GLU A 1171 -5.10 97.57 41.86
CA GLU A 1171 -6.45 97.71 42.44
C GLU A 1171 -6.86 99.19 42.60
N LYS A 1172 -5.91 100.08 42.94
CA LYS A 1172 -6.14 101.54 42.98
C LYS A 1172 -6.35 102.12 41.57
N ALA A 1173 -5.59 101.67 40.58
CA ALA A 1173 -5.71 102.11 39.18
C ALA A 1173 -7.01 101.62 38.52
N LEU A 1174 -7.43 100.39 38.81
CA LEU A 1174 -8.67 99.79 38.28
C LEU A 1174 -9.95 100.31 38.95
N GLY A 1175 -9.83 100.94 40.12
CA GLY A 1175 -10.97 101.44 40.91
C GLY A 1175 -11.89 100.35 41.47
N SER A 1176 -11.68 99.07 41.12
CA SER A 1176 -12.54 97.91 41.37
C SER A 1176 -11.74 96.72 41.94
N VAL A 1177 -12.43 95.69 42.43
CA VAL A 1177 -11.82 94.50 43.05
C VAL A 1177 -11.08 93.68 41.99
N LEU A 1178 -9.86 93.22 42.32
CA LEU A 1178 -9.07 92.34 41.46
C LEU A 1178 -9.80 91.00 41.24
N ARG A 1179 -9.51 90.30 40.13
CA ARG A 1179 -10.04 88.93 39.96
C ARG A 1179 -9.31 87.99 40.91
N LYS A 1180 -10.02 87.02 41.49
CA LYS A 1180 -9.46 86.03 42.44
C LYS A 1180 -8.14 85.41 41.98
N GLN A 1181 -8.04 85.05 40.69
CA GLN A 1181 -6.80 84.49 40.10
C GLN A 1181 -5.57 85.43 40.19
N GLN A 1182 -5.76 86.75 40.29
CA GLN A 1182 -4.66 87.73 40.35
C GLN A 1182 -4.04 87.86 41.74
N TYR A 1183 -4.77 87.51 42.80
CA TYR A 1183 -4.28 87.59 44.18
C TYR A 1183 -4.27 86.24 44.93
N GLN A 1184 -4.76 85.16 44.32
CA GLN A 1184 -4.83 83.83 44.94
C GLN A 1184 -3.47 83.34 45.44
N GLY A 1185 -2.40 83.47 44.65
CA GLY A 1185 -1.07 83.02 45.08
C GLY A 1185 -0.54 83.76 46.32
N ILE A 1186 -1.02 84.98 46.58
CA ILE A 1186 -0.65 85.74 47.78
C ILE A 1186 -1.49 85.34 48.98
N ILE A 1187 -2.77 85.00 48.75
CA ILE A 1187 -3.57 84.33 49.77
C ILE A 1187 -2.88 83.04 50.21
N ASP A 1188 -2.49 82.19 49.26
CA ASP A 1188 -1.86 80.90 49.56
C ASP A 1188 -0.51 81.09 50.28
N PHE A 1189 0.32 82.04 49.82
CA PHE A 1189 1.57 82.40 50.49
C PHE A 1189 1.38 82.83 51.94
N PHE A 1190 0.45 83.76 52.20
CA PHE A 1190 0.23 84.28 53.55
C PHE A 1190 -0.48 83.27 54.46
N ILE A 1191 -1.35 82.39 53.94
CA ILE A 1191 -1.89 81.25 54.68
C ILE A 1191 -0.76 80.29 55.05
N GLY A 1192 0.13 79.94 54.12
CA GLY A 1192 1.28 79.08 54.40
C GLY A 1192 2.21 79.67 55.47
N LEU A 1193 2.47 80.97 55.41
CA LEU A 1193 3.25 81.67 56.45
C LEU A 1193 2.53 81.72 57.79
N LYS A 1194 1.20 81.92 57.80
CA LYS A 1194 0.41 81.98 59.04
C LYS A 1194 0.66 80.76 59.93
N ASP A 1195 0.79 79.57 59.34
CA ASP A 1195 0.96 78.32 60.07
C ASP A 1195 2.44 77.97 60.34
N LEU A 1196 3.39 78.56 59.61
CA LEU A 1196 4.82 78.30 59.73
C LEU A 1196 5.41 78.71 61.11
N GLU A 1197 6.18 77.84 61.76
CA GLU A 1197 7.00 78.22 62.91
C GLU A 1197 8.46 78.46 62.51
N THR A 1198 9.02 79.55 62.98
CA THR A 1198 10.34 80.05 62.59
C THR A 1198 11.28 80.20 63.78
N GLU A 1199 12.58 80.04 63.53
CA GLU A 1199 13.59 80.17 64.56
C GLU A 1199 13.81 81.66 64.91
N PRO A 1200 13.68 82.07 66.18
CA PRO A 1200 13.78 83.48 66.58
C PRO A 1200 15.12 84.15 66.22
N LYS A 1201 16.20 83.37 66.12
CA LYS A 1201 17.56 83.87 65.89
C LYS A 1201 17.79 84.38 64.46
N LEU A 1202 17.06 83.88 63.46
CA LEU A 1202 17.28 84.23 62.05
C LEU A 1202 16.95 85.70 61.75
N TYR A 1203 15.99 86.28 62.48
CA TYR A 1203 15.51 87.64 62.25
C TYR A 1203 16.30 88.72 62.99
N ASN A 1204 17.28 88.33 63.82
CA ASN A 1204 18.29 89.21 64.45
C ASN A 1204 17.72 90.47 65.14
N ASP A 1205 16.48 90.41 65.63
CA ASP A 1205 15.86 91.51 66.35
C ASP A 1205 15.54 91.07 67.78
N LYS A 1206 16.23 91.67 68.75
CA LYS A 1206 16.10 91.36 70.19
C LYS A 1206 14.67 91.60 70.72
N LYS A 1207 13.82 92.28 69.94
CA LYS A 1207 12.43 92.60 70.30
C LYS A 1207 11.42 91.51 69.93
N VAL A 1208 11.79 90.55 69.08
CA VAL A 1208 10.86 89.53 68.59
C VAL A 1208 10.92 88.30 69.50
N LYS A 1209 9.98 88.21 70.45
CA LYS A 1209 9.76 86.98 71.25
C LYS A 1209 8.63 86.18 70.63
N GLY A 1210 8.93 85.03 70.04
CA GLY A 1210 7.93 84.10 69.52
C GLY A 1210 8.39 83.36 68.27
N THR A 1211 7.67 82.29 67.92
CA THR A 1211 7.95 81.44 66.75
C THR A 1211 7.48 82.05 65.41
N LYS A 1212 6.98 83.29 65.40
CA LYS A 1212 6.36 83.94 64.21
C LYS A 1212 7.14 85.14 63.65
N GLY A 1213 8.46 85.20 63.86
CA GLY A 1213 9.30 86.35 63.48
C GLY A 1213 9.30 86.72 61.99
N HIS A 1214 9.01 85.77 61.11
CA HIS A 1214 8.84 85.99 59.67
C HIS A 1214 7.64 86.87 59.30
N LEU A 1215 6.52 86.78 60.04
CA LEU A 1215 5.35 87.64 59.83
C LEU A 1215 5.67 89.09 60.21
N LEU A 1216 6.42 89.29 61.30
CA LEU A 1216 6.94 90.60 61.72
C LEU A 1216 7.89 91.19 60.68
N PHE A 1217 8.75 90.35 60.08
CA PHE A 1217 9.67 90.78 59.02
C PHE A 1217 8.92 91.32 57.78
N LEU A 1218 7.75 90.78 57.47
CA LEU A 1218 6.87 91.19 56.38
C LEU A 1218 5.76 92.18 56.79
N LEU A 1219 5.79 92.69 58.02
CA LEU A 1219 4.72 93.50 58.62
C LEU A 1219 4.31 94.69 57.73
N GLN A 1220 5.26 95.38 57.11
CA GLN A 1220 4.96 96.50 56.21
C GLN A 1220 4.13 96.05 55.00
N SER A 1221 4.44 94.89 54.42
CA SER A 1221 3.66 94.33 53.31
C SER A 1221 2.28 93.86 53.78
N ILE A 1222 2.19 93.24 54.96
CA ILE A 1222 0.93 92.78 55.57
C ILE A 1222 0.00 93.98 55.83
N ILE A 1223 0.50 95.05 56.45
CA ILE A 1223 -0.27 96.28 56.71
C ILE A 1223 -0.77 96.86 55.39
N LYS A 1224 0.09 96.95 54.39
CA LYS A 1224 -0.32 97.50 53.09
C LYS A 1224 -1.41 96.65 52.44
N LEU A 1225 -1.29 95.33 52.48
CA LEU A 1225 -2.31 94.42 51.93
C LEU A 1225 -3.65 94.52 52.66
N SER A 1226 -3.69 94.99 53.92
CA SER A 1226 -4.97 95.23 54.61
C SER A 1226 -5.83 96.32 53.93
N GLU A 1227 -5.22 97.19 53.12
CA GLU A 1227 -5.91 98.23 52.33
C GLU A 1227 -6.64 97.66 51.09
N THR A 1228 -6.38 96.40 50.70
CA THR A 1228 -6.96 95.78 49.50
C THR A 1228 -8.49 95.79 49.55
N LYS A 1229 -9.19 96.03 48.44
CA LYS A 1229 -10.66 95.95 48.36
C LYS A 1229 -11.18 94.52 48.22
N SER A 1230 -10.28 93.56 47.98
CA SER A 1230 -10.59 92.14 47.83
C SER A 1230 -10.93 91.51 49.19
N THR A 1231 -12.20 91.14 49.38
CA THR A 1231 -12.74 90.72 50.70
C THR A 1231 -12.07 89.46 51.26
N GLU A 1232 -11.78 88.46 50.41
CA GLU A 1232 -11.11 87.23 50.82
C GLU A 1232 -9.66 87.48 51.28
N LEU A 1233 -8.88 88.23 50.49
CA LEU A 1233 -7.50 88.56 50.82
C LEU A 1233 -7.45 89.42 52.10
N ARG A 1234 -8.36 90.39 52.22
CA ARG A 1234 -8.47 91.23 53.42
C ARG A 1234 -8.77 90.39 54.67
N SER A 1235 -9.65 89.39 54.57
CA SER A 1235 -9.98 88.49 55.68
C SER A 1235 -8.75 87.71 56.18
N VAL A 1236 -7.96 87.13 55.27
CA VAL A 1236 -6.75 86.38 55.62
C VAL A 1236 -5.69 87.29 56.24
N ILE A 1237 -5.48 88.48 55.67
CA ILE A 1237 -4.52 89.46 56.18
C ILE A 1237 -4.93 90.00 57.55
N GLN A 1238 -6.24 90.20 57.80
CA GLN A 1238 -6.75 90.60 59.11
C GLN A 1238 -6.52 89.53 60.18
N GLU A 1239 -6.70 88.26 59.84
CA GLU A 1239 -6.42 87.15 60.74
C GLU A 1239 -4.92 87.05 61.08
N ILE A 1240 -4.05 87.28 60.09
CA ILE A 1240 -2.60 87.33 60.31
C ILE A 1240 -2.19 88.55 61.13
N LEU A 1241 -2.82 89.72 60.91
CA LEU A 1241 -2.61 90.91 61.73
C LEU A 1241 -2.97 90.67 63.20
N GLN A 1242 -4.02 89.90 63.49
CA GLN A 1242 -4.38 89.48 64.85
C GLN A 1242 -3.30 88.58 65.47
N ILE A 1243 -2.73 87.66 64.69
CA ILE A 1243 -1.64 86.78 65.15
C ILE A 1243 -0.34 87.56 65.39
N VAL A 1244 -0.08 88.63 64.64
CA VAL A 1244 1.12 89.48 64.80
C VAL A 1244 0.98 90.52 65.91
N THR A 1245 -0.26 90.87 66.29
CA THR A 1245 -0.53 91.80 67.40
C THR A 1245 -0.59 91.12 68.76
N LEU A 1246 -0.92 89.82 68.79
CA LEU A 1246 -0.72 88.91 69.94
C LEU A 1246 0.76 88.55 70.11
#